data_AF-A0A143PVE3-F1
#
_entry.id   AF-A0A143PVE3-F1
#
_cell.length_a   1.000
_cell.length_b   1.000
_cell.length_c   1.000
_cell.angle_alpha   90.00
_cell.angle_beta   90.00
_cell.angle_gamma   90.00
#
_symmetry.space_group_name_H-M   'P 1'
#
loop_
_entity.id
_entity.type
_entity.pdbx_description
1 polymer ?
#
loop_
_entity_poly.entity_id
_entity_poly.type
_entity_poly.pdbx_seq_one_letter_code
_entity_poly.pdbx_strand_id
1 'polypeptide(L)'
;MSFSTRILLWLATGIVTGLVLGDLVAPLSVVATGFVKLLQMTVLPYVVISIIASLGSLSVAEARRLGVRAGMVLVALWSIGVAFALLMPVVFPTLVQGTFFSTSMLERPPDFDFVDLYIPSNPFNSLANNIVPAVVLFSIVLGVALISVPRKDVLLDVLSVARDMVGRSTKFIVRLTPYGMFAVAAVAAGTLQIEQLARIQVYLVAYVAVAVLLAAWVLPGLVAALTPVGYIDLVRSTRDAMLTAFVAGDLFIVLPSLTDSCKDLLERNLPARQGEHAATLPDVIVPASFNFPHTGKLLSLSFVLFAGWFANVPIPFTSYPAFAITGWLTFFGSLSAAVPFLLDVFRIPADTFQLFLATGVINQRFGSLLAAVHTVVVGLLGSAAIAGAVRFDVARITRYLVITGCLVVGLLGSLRLLFETALRPTFDGAAVVSALKPVLPRAPLTDGAGVAARPLDSNVLASIKATGMIRVCYLEGRPPYAFVNSNRELVGLDIEMAHQLAIDLQVRLQLVPTSIDDFTNALAQGRCDIGTGGIVATPGRASVVAFSTPYMQESLAFVVPDHLRGDYDTWDKVRARKSVRIGFPDVPYFRRQLEQRLPEATLVPVPMMNAIFTDRGWAFEALVLSAERGAFLSLLYPGYSVVVPTPGVITVPVAYALPQHDDAWKSFVDTWLALHERDGAITTLVDHWVFGKSLAPATRRWSVVRDVLHWVD
;
A
#
# COMPACT_ATOMS: atom_id res chain seq x y z
N MET A 1 -3.35 -25.78 -27.76
CA MET A 1 -3.50 -25.10 -26.45
C MET A 1 -4.29 -23.82 -26.62
N SER A 2 -5.28 -23.57 -25.75
CA SER A 2 -5.97 -22.28 -25.70
C SER A 2 -4.99 -21.14 -25.36
N PHE A 3 -5.31 -19.91 -25.76
CA PHE A 3 -4.51 -18.73 -25.43
C PHE A 3 -4.34 -18.57 -23.91
N SER A 4 -5.40 -18.81 -23.15
CA SER A 4 -5.40 -18.76 -21.69
C SER A 4 -4.55 -19.88 -21.07
N THR A 5 -4.58 -21.10 -21.63
CA THR A 5 -3.68 -22.19 -21.20
C THR A 5 -2.22 -21.84 -21.47
N ARG A 6 -1.94 -21.16 -22.59
CA ARG A 6 -0.60 -20.68 -22.91
C ARG A 6 -0.14 -19.65 -21.88
N ILE A 7 -0.98 -18.66 -21.54
CA ILE A 7 -0.65 -17.69 -20.48
C ILE A 7 -0.36 -18.40 -19.15
N LEU A 8 -1.20 -19.35 -18.73
CA LEU A 8 -0.98 -20.11 -17.49
C LEU A 8 0.33 -20.88 -17.50
N LEU A 9 0.65 -21.52 -18.62
CA LEU A 9 1.92 -22.24 -18.76
C LEU A 9 3.11 -21.28 -18.63
N TRP A 10 3.07 -20.15 -19.32
CA TRP A 10 4.15 -19.15 -19.27
C TRP A 10 4.24 -18.43 -17.92
N LEU A 11 3.11 -18.22 -17.25
CA LEU A 11 3.07 -17.71 -15.89
C LEU A 11 3.73 -18.71 -14.93
N ALA A 12 3.33 -19.97 -14.99
CA ALA A 12 3.87 -21.03 -14.14
C ALA A 12 5.36 -21.26 -14.40
N THR A 13 5.78 -21.33 -15.67
CA THR A 13 7.21 -21.44 -16.01
C THR A 13 7.96 -20.19 -15.60
N GLY A 14 7.39 -18.99 -15.73
CA GLY A 14 7.97 -17.76 -15.22
C GLY A 14 8.20 -17.81 -13.71
N ILE A 15 7.20 -18.22 -12.94
CA ILE A 15 7.32 -18.41 -11.48
C ILE A 15 8.43 -19.40 -11.16
N VAL A 16 8.44 -20.58 -11.80
CA VAL A 16 9.48 -21.59 -11.59
C VAL A 16 10.85 -21.03 -11.95
N THR A 17 11.00 -20.35 -13.08
CA THR A 17 12.27 -19.71 -13.49
C THR A 17 12.72 -18.66 -12.47
N GLY A 18 11.81 -17.83 -11.97
CA GLY A 18 12.11 -16.85 -10.92
C GLY A 18 12.59 -17.50 -9.62
N LEU A 19 11.86 -18.51 -9.14
CA LEU A 19 12.21 -19.27 -7.92
C LEU A 19 13.51 -20.08 -8.07
N VAL A 20 13.83 -20.54 -9.29
CA VAL A 20 15.03 -21.36 -9.54
C VAL A 20 16.26 -20.48 -9.75
N LEU A 21 16.14 -19.35 -10.45
CA LEU A 21 17.28 -18.53 -10.89
C LEU A 21 17.50 -17.24 -10.07
N GLY A 22 16.52 -16.78 -9.28
CA GLY A 22 16.67 -15.63 -8.38
C GLY A 22 17.18 -14.35 -9.05
N ASP A 23 18.40 -13.92 -8.72
CA ASP A 23 19.01 -12.67 -9.24
C ASP A 23 19.27 -12.72 -10.74
N LEU A 24 19.51 -13.90 -11.30
CA LEU A 24 19.87 -14.05 -12.70
C LEU A 24 18.73 -13.64 -13.64
N VAL A 25 17.49 -13.55 -13.14
CA VAL A 25 16.34 -13.05 -13.92
C VAL A 25 16.20 -11.52 -13.90
N ALA A 26 17.06 -10.78 -13.17
CA ALA A 26 16.98 -9.31 -13.10
C ALA A 26 16.94 -8.59 -14.46
N PRO A 27 17.67 -9.03 -15.52
CA PRO A 27 17.55 -8.41 -16.85
C PRO A 27 16.16 -8.51 -17.48
N LEU A 28 15.33 -9.49 -17.09
CA LEU A 28 13.95 -9.61 -17.55
C LEU A 28 13.05 -8.46 -17.08
N SER A 29 13.48 -7.68 -16.09
CA SER A 29 12.76 -6.49 -15.60
C SER A 29 12.48 -5.47 -16.70
N VAL A 30 13.39 -5.33 -17.68
CA VAL A 30 13.21 -4.45 -18.85
C VAL A 30 12.04 -4.94 -19.71
N VAL A 31 11.96 -6.25 -19.93
CA VAL A 31 10.87 -6.88 -20.71
C VAL A 31 9.55 -6.77 -19.95
N ALA A 32 9.56 -7.02 -18.64
CA ALA A 32 8.38 -6.91 -17.78
C ALA A 32 7.83 -5.47 -17.77
N THR A 33 8.70 -4.48 -17.54
CA THR A 33 8.33 -3.06 -17.52
C THR A 33 7.86 -2.58 -18.90
N GLY A 34 8.56 -2.99 -19.96
CA GLY A 34 8.18 -2.68 -21.34
C GLY A 34 6.80 -3.22 -21.69
N PHE A 35 6.52 -4.46 -21.31
CA PHE A 35 5.20 -5.07 -21.51
C PHE A 35 4.08 -4.31 -20.77
N VAL A 36 4.31 -3.91 -19.51
CA VAL A 36 3.35 -3.10 -18.75
C VAL A 36 3.09 -1.75 -19.41
N LYS A 37 4.15 -1.04 -19.84
CA LYS A 37 4.01 0.25 -20.55
C LYS A 37 3.26 0.11 -21.87
N LEU A 38 3.51 -0.96 -22.64
CA LEU A 38 2.77 -1.25 -23.86
C LEU A 38 1.28 -1.44 -23.56
N LEU A 39 0.92 -2.18 -22.51
CA LEU A 39 -0.47 -2.34 -22.10
C LEU A 39 -1.11 -1.01 -21.70
N GLN A 40 -0.41 -0.14 -20.97
CA GLN A 40 -0.91 1.16 -20.52
C GLN A 40 -1.11 2.16 -21.68
N MET A 41 -0.22 2.14 -22.67
CA MET A 41 -0.21 3.06 -23.82
C MET A 41 -1.55 3.07 -24.57
N THR A 42 -2.18 1.91 -24.76
CA THR A 42 -3.43 1.82 -25.52
C THR A 42 -4.67 2.11 -24.70
N VAL A 43 -4.57 2.23 -23.36
CA VAL A 43 -5.76 2.28 -22.53
C VAL A 43 -6.52 3.59 -22.65
N LEU A 44 -5.91 4.73 -22.35
CA LEU A 44 -6.62 6.01 -22.36
C LEU A 44 -7.24 6.34 -23.73
N PRO A 45 -6.54 6.17 -24.87
CA PRO A 45 -7.15 6.35 -26.18
C PRO A 45 -8.36 5.44 -26.40
N TYR A 46 -8.25 4.17 -25.99
CA TYR A 46 -9.35 3.22 -26.10
C TYR A 46 -10.55 3.64 -25.26
N VAL A 47 -10.33 4.06 -24.01
CA VAL A 47 -11.39 4.48 -23.08
C VAL A 47 -12.16 5.68 -23.63
N VAL A 48 -11.47 6.72 -24.09
CA VAL A 48 -12.10 7.91 -24.68
C VAL A 48 -12.97 7.53 -25.87
N ILE A 49 -12.37 6.85 -26.85
CA ILE A 49 -13.07 6.51 -28.10
C ILE A 49 -14.24 5.56 -27.79
N SER A 50 -14.03 4.56 -26.94
CA SER A 50 -15.04 3.56 -26.62
C SER A 50 -16.24 4.16 -25.87
N ILE A 51 -16.03 5.01 -24.88
CA ILE A 51 -17.13 5.62 -24.11
C ILE A 51 -17.94 6.57 -24.99
N ILE A 52 -17.27 7.44 -25.75
CA ILE A 52 -17.95 8.40 -26.64
C ILE A 52 -18.75 7.65 -27.71
N ALA A 53 -18.13 6.66 -28.38
CA ALA A 53 -18.80 5.86 -29.41
C ALA A 53 -19.95 5.03 -28.83
N SER A 54 -19.76 4.45 -27.65
CA SER A 54 -20.77 3.60 -27.02
C SER A 54 -21.99 4.36 -26.55
N LEU A 55 -21.83 5.50 -25.89
CA LEU A 55 -22.98 6.28 -25.42
C LEU A 55 -23.64 7.01 -26.59
N GLY A 56 -22.84 7.51 -27.54
CA GLY A 56 -23.33 8.23 -28.72
C GLY A 56 -24.10 7.36 -29.71
N SER A 57 -23.85 6.05 -29.77
CA SER A 57 -24.57 5.13 -30.66
C SER A 57 -26.01 4.87 -30.21
N LEU A 58 -26.35 5.16 -28.95
CA LEU A 58 -27.72 5.01 -28.44
C LEU A 58 -28.66 5.99 -29.13
N SER A 59 -29.87 5.54 -29.48
CA SER A 59 -30.97 6.42 -29.86
C SER A 59 -31.57 7.11 -28.64
N VAL A 60 -32.28 8.22 -28.85
CA VAL A 60 -33.01 8.92 -27.76
C VAL A 60 -34.01 7.98 -27.07
N ALA A 61 -34.66 7.10 -27.83
CA ALA A 61 -35.60 6.12 -27.28
C ALA A 61 -34.92 5.01 -26.47
N GLU A 62 -33.75 4.52 -26.91
CA GLU A 62 -32.95 3.53 -26.15
C GLU A 62 -32.36 4.16 -24.90
N ALA A 63 -31.82 5.38 -24.99
CA ALA A 63 -31.32 6.14 -23.86
C ALA A 63 -32.43 6.42 -22.83
N ARG A 64 -33.65 6.74 -23.26
CA ARG A 64 -34.80 6.93 -22.36
C ARG A 64 -35.27 5.61 -21.73
N ARG A 65 -35.28 4.50 -22.48
CA ARG A 65 -35.61 3.16 -21.97
C ARG A 65 -34.57 2.66 -20.96
N LEU A 66 -33.29 2.89 -21.24
CA LEU A 66 -32.17 2.58 -20.34
C LEU A 66 -32.16 3.51 -19.11
N GLY A 67 -32.52 4.78 -19.30
CA GLY A 67 -32.14 5.91 -18.44
C GLY A 67 -32.60 5.84 -16.98
N VAL A 68 -33.85 5.46 -16.69
CA VAL A 68 -34.35 5.48 -15.30
C VAL A 68 -34.45 4.09 -14.70
N ARG A 69 -35.25 3.18 -15.29
CA ARG A 69 -35.53 1.89 -14.65
C ARG A 69 -34.38 0.90 -14.77
N ALA A 70 -33.81 0.70 -15.95
CA ALA A 70 -32.63 -0.15 -16.12
C ALA A 70 -31.37 0.48 -15.50
N GLY A 71 -31.24 1.82 -15.56
CA GLY A 71 -30.19 2.57 -14.86
C GLY A 71 -30.22 2.37 -13.35
N MET A 72 -31.40 2.39 -12.70
CA MET A 72 -31.53 2.08 -11.27
C MET A 72 -31.07 0.65 -10.94
N VAL A 73 -31.40 -0.34 -11.79
CA VAL A 73 -30.91 -1.72 -11.62
C VAL A 73 -29.38 -1.74 -11.69
N LEU A 74 -28.80 -1.07 -12.68
CA LEU A 74 -27.35 -1.01 -12.87
C LEU A 74 -26.64 -0.38 -11.65
N VAL A 75 -27.14 0.75 -11.15
CA VAL A 75 -26.62 1.42 -9.93
C VAL A 75 -26.73 0.53 -8.70
N ALA A 76 -27.84 -0.21 -8.54
CA ALA A 76 -27.99 -1.16 -7.45
C ALA A 76 -26.95 -2.30 -7.53
N LEU A 77 -26.71 -2.85 -8.72
CA LEU A 77 -25.71 -3.89 -8.92
C LEU A 77 -24.28 -3.38 -8.71
N TRP A 78 -23.98 -2.14 -9.12
CA TRP A 78 -22.69 -1.51 -8.81
C TRP A 78 -22.48 -1.34 -7.31
N SER A 79 -23.52 -0.88 -6.61
CA SER A 79 -23.48 -0.73 -5.15
C SER A 79 -23.20 -2.06 -4.45
N ILE A 80 -23.80 -3.16 -4.93
CA ILE A 80 -23.50 -4.51 -4.44
C ILE A 80 -22.04 -4.88 -4.71
N GLY A 81 -21.56 -4.71 -5.95
CA GLY A 81 -20.17 -5.05 -6.32
C GLY A 81 -19.13 -4.27 -5.50
N VAL A 82 -19.34 -2.97 -5.32
CA VAL A 82 -18.48 -2.11 -4.50
C VAL A 82 -18.57 -2.51 -3.03
N ALA A 83 -19.77 -2.73 -2.48
CA ALA A 83 -19.92 -3.14 -1.08
C ALA A 83 -19.16 -4.43 -0.77
N PHE A 84 -19.25 -5.45 -1.63
CA PHE A 84 -18.49 -6.69 -1.46
C PHE A 84 -16.98 -6.48 -1.58
N ALA A 85 -16.52 -5.58 -2.46
CA ALA A 85 -15.11 -5.22 -2.52
C ALA A 85 -14.63 -4.54 -1.23
N LEU A 86 -15.43 -3.63 -0.66
CA LEU A 86 -15.14 -2.92 0.60
C LEU A 86 -15.20 -3.84 1.83
N LEU A 87 -15.90 -4.97 1.76
CA LEU A 87 -15.92 -5.98 2.82
C LEU A 87 -14.68 -6.88 2.81
N MET A 88 -13.90 -6.89 1.72
CA MET A 88 -12.74 -7.78 1.59
C MET A 88 -11.71 -7.65 2.74
N PRO A 89 -11.38 -6.44 3.22
CA PRO A 89 -10.42 -6.27 4.31
C PRO A 89 -10.80 -6.93 5.62
N VAL A 90 -12.08 -7.25 5.86
CA VAL A 90 -12.53 -7.97 7.07
C VAL A 90 -11.89 -9.35 7.17
N VAL A 91 -11.52 -9.93 6.03
CA VAL A 91 -10.90 -11.26 5.94
C VAL A 91 -9.39 -11.20 6.15
N PHE A 92 -8.76 -10.05 5.93
CA PHE A 92 -7.31 -9.93 6.01
C PHE A 92 -6.84 -10.02 7.46
N PRO A 93 -5.85 -10.88 7.78
CA PRO A 93 -5.35 -10.99 9.14
C PRO A 93 -4.63 -9.70 9.56
N THR A 94 -4.62 -9.41 10.86
CA THR A 94 -3.86 -8.29 11.43
C THR A 94 -2.37 -8.54 11.23
N LEU A 95 -1.69 -7.65 10.51
CA LEU A 95 -0.24 -7.68 10.38
C LEU A 95 0.35 -7.05 11.65
N VAL A 96 1.00 -7.85 12.49
CA VAL A 96 1.85 -7.35 13.57
C VAL A 96 3.26 -7.28 12.98
N GLN A 97 3.72 -6.11 12.57
CA GLN A 97 5.06 -5.89 12.03
C GLN A 97 5.59 -4.55 12.51
N GLY A 98 6.84 -4.52 12.95
CA GLY A 98 7.58 -3.27 13.10
C GLY A 98 8.25 -2.88 11.80
N THR A 99 8.40 -1.58 11.56
CA THR A 99 9.03 -1.06 10.34
C THR A 99 10.14 -0.08 10.70
N PHE A 100 11.24 -0.12 9.94
CA PHE A 100 12.26 0.93 9.99
C PHE A 100 11.68 2.30 9.62
N PHE A 101 12.43 3.35 9.97
CA PHE A 101 12.04 4.69 9.57
C PHE A 101 12.01 4.80 8.04
N SER A 102 11.06 5.55 7.50
CA SER A 102 10.93 5.83 6.07
C SER A 102 10.62 7.31 5.90
N THR A 103 11.29 7.97 4.97
CA THR A 103 11.06 9.37 4.63
C THR A 103 9.63 9.61 4.14
N SER A 104 8.95 8.60 3.60
CA SER A 104 7.53 8.67 3.23
C SER A 104 6.60 8.92 4.43
N MET A 105 7.03 8.63 5.67
CA MET A 105 6.28 9.00 6.87
C MET A 105 6.23 10.52 7.11
N LEU A 106 7.12 11.29 6.45
CA LEU A 106 7.16 12.75 6.50
C LEU A 106 6.36 13.39 5.35
N GLU A 107 5.96 12.61 4.33
CA GLU A 107 5.23 13.12 3.18
C GLU A 107 3.73 13.21 3.49
N ARG A 108 3.15 14.40 3.29
CA ARG A 108 1.70 14.60 3.44
C ARG A 108 0.96 13.88 2.31
N PRO A 109 -0.14 13.14 2.58
CA PRO A 109 -1.07 12.76 1.52
C PRO A 109 -1.51 14.05 0.79
N PRO A 110 -1.45 14.12 -0.55
CA PRO A 110 -1.92 15.31 -1.26
C PRO A 110 -3.37 15.59 -0.87
N ASP A 111 -3.73 16.86 -0.70
CA ASP A 111 -5.11 17.25 -0.47
C ASP A 111 -5.94 16.80 -1.69
N PHE A 112 -6.97 15.98 -1.44
CA PHE A 112 -7.87 15.48 -2.50
C PHE A 112 -8.75 16.63 -2.96
N ASP A 113 -8.37 17.31 -4.04
CA ASP A 113 -9.28 18.22 -4.74
C ASP A 113 -10.20 17.40 -5.64
N PHE A 114 -11.41 17.14 -5.13
CA PHE A 114 -12.46 16.45 -5.87
C PHE A 114 -12.87 17.19 -7.15
N VAL A 115 -12.77 18.52 -7.17
CA VAL A 115 -13.15 19.27 -8.37
C VAL A 115 -12.13 19.01 -9.47
N ASP A 116 -10.85 19.14 -9.18
CA ASP A 116 -9.79 18.93 -10.17
C ASP A 116 -9.63 17.46 -10.61
N LEU A 117 -9.89 16.50 -9.70
CA LEU A 117 -9.78 15.07 -10.02
C LEU A 117 -10.87 14.57 -10.98
N TYR A 118 -12.06 15.19 -10.95
CA TYR A 118 -13.22 14.74 -11.71
C TYR A 118 -13.65 15.71 -12.81
N ILE A 119 -13.54 17.02 -12.60
CA ILE A 119 -13.99 18.05 -13.54
C ILE A 119 -12.76 18.76 -14.12
N PRO A 120 -12.25 18.30 -15.27
CA PRO A 120 -11.06 18.90 -15.84
C PRO A 120 -11.39 20.27 -16.45
N SER A 121 -10.63 21.30 -16.07
CA SER A 121 -10.60 22.56 -16.83
C SER A 121 -10.00 22.37 -18.23
N ASN A 122 -9.13 21.37 -18.39
CA ASN A 122 -8.54 20.97 -19.66
C ASN A 122 -8.49 19.43 -19.79
N PRO A 123 -9.36 18.80 -20.62
CA PRO A 123 -9.39 17.34 -20.77
C PRO A 123 -8.13 16.77 -21.44
N PHE A 124 -7.40 17.57 -22.23
CA PHE A 124 -6.13 17.14 -22.83
C PHE A 124 -5.01 17.06 -21.79
N ASN A 125 -5.01 17.96 -20.80
CA ASN A 125 -4.08 17.88 -19.67
C ASN A 125 -4.36 16.61 -18.84
N SER A 126 -5.63 16.29 -18.60
CA SER A 126 -6.03 15.07 -17.92
C SER A 126 -5.64 13.81 -18.69
N LEU A 127 -5.73 13.83 -20.03
CA LEU A 127 -5.23 12.76 -20.88
C LEU A 127 -3.71 12.60 -20.80
N ALA A 128 -2.97 13.72 -20.84
CA ALA A 128 -1.50 13.70 -20.79
C ALA A 128 -0.96 13.22 -19.42
N ASN A 129 -1.65 13.56 -18.33
CA ASN A 129 -1.24 13.23 -16.96
C ASN A 129 -1.95 12.00 -16.38
N ASN A 130 -2.61 11.19 -17.22
CA ASN A 130 -3.30 9.97 -16.80
C ASN A 130 -4.38 10.16 -15.72
N ILE A 131 -5.10 11.28 -15.71
CA ILE A 131 -6.21 11.55 -14.78
C ILE A 131 -7.48 10.86 -15.30
N VAL A 132 -7.53 9.53 -15.16
CA VAL A 132 -8.58 8.67 -15.75
C VAL A 132 -10.02 9.12 -15.41
N PRO A 133 -10.39 9.44 -14.15
CA PRO A 133 -11.77 9.80 -13.81
C PRO A 133 -12.27 11.04 -14.53
N ALA A 134 -11.43 12.08 -14.62
CA ALA A 134 -11.72 13.29 -15.38
C ALA A 134 -11.93 13.00 -16.87
N VAL A 135 -11.08 12.15 -17.45
CA VAL A 135 -11.18 11.71 -18.86
C VAL A 135 -12.48 10.94 -19.10
N VAL A 136 -12.86 10.05 -18.17
CA VAL A 136 -14.11 9.29 -18.24
C VAL A 136 -15.32 10.22 -18.15
N LEU A 137 -15.37 11.13 -17.18
CA LEU A 137 -16.49 12.07 -17.03
C LEU A 137 -16.66 12.92 -18.30
N PHE A 138 -15.57 13.48 -18.81
CA PHE A 138 -15.56 14.23 -20.06
C PHE A 138 -16.09 13.39 -21.23
N SER A 139 -15.64 12.14 -21.35
CA SER A 139 -16.07 11.22 -22.41
C SER A 139 -17.56 10.84 -22.30
N ILE A 140 -18.09 10.69 -21.08
CA ILE A 140 -19.52 10.45 -20.83
C ILE A 140 -20.35 11.64 -21.29
N VAL A 141 -19.97 12.87 -20.90
CA VAL A 141 -20.67 14.09 -21.30
C VAL A 141 -20.71 14.21 -22.82
N LEU A 142 -19.58 13.99 -23.50
CA LEU A 142 -19.49 14.08 -24.95
C LEU A 142 -20.30 12.97 -25.65
N GLY A 143 -20.26 11.74 -25.13
CA GLY A 143 -21.04 10.62 -25.64
C GLY A 143 -22.56 10.84 -25.50
N VAL A 144 -23.01 11.34 -24.35
CA VAL A 144 -24.43 11.69 -24.13
C VAL A 144 -24.87 12.83 -25.02
N ALA A 145 -24.05 13.87 -25.19
CA ALA A 145 -24.35 14.98 -26.10
C ALA A 145 -24.47 14.50 -27.56
N LEU A 146 -23.64 13.55 -27.98
CA LEU A 146 -23.64 12.97 -29.33
C LEU A 146 -24.97 12.26 -29.67
N ILE A 147 -25.72 11.77 -28.68
CA ILE A 147 -27.02 11.11 -28.89
C ILE A 147 -27.99 11.99 -29.69
N SER A 148 -28.00 13.30 -29.42
CA SER A 148 -28.90 14.28 -30.04
C SER A 148 -28.36 14.98 -31.29
N VAL A 149 -27.13 14.68 -31.71
CA VAL A 149 -26.49 15.38 -32.84
C VAL A 149 -26.98 14.82 -34.18
N PRO A 150 -27.45 15.65 -35.13
CA PRO A 150 -27.80 15.22 -36.48
C PRO A 150 -26.58 14.70 -37.25
N ARG A 151 -26.76 13.64 -38.05
CA ARG A 151 -25.67 12.98 -38.81
C ARG A 151 -24.52 12.47 -37.94
N LYS A 152 -24.80 12.12 -36.67
CA LYS A 152 -23.81 11.51 -35.76
C LYS A 152 -23.18 10.24 -36.32
N ASP A 153 -23.87 9.54 -37.21
CA ASP A 153 -23.41 8.29 -37.84
C ASP A 153 -22.05 8.45 -38.52
N VAL A 154 -21.78 9.60 -39.16
CA VAL A 154 -20.48 9.88 -39.78
C VAL A 154 -19.35 9.89 -38.75
N LEU A 155 -19.57 10.53 -37.60
CA LEU A 155 -18.57 10.55 -36.53
C LEU A 155 -18.50 9.18 -35.83
N LEU A 156 -19.62 8.49 -35.64
CA LEU A 156 -19.65 7.15 -35.08
C LEU A 156 -18.89 6.15 -35.95
N ASP A 157 -18.98 6.25 -37.28
CA ASP A 157 -18.22 5.44 -38.22
C ASP A 157 -16.72 5.71 -38.06
N VAL A 158 -16.30 6.98 -38.02
CA VAL A 158 -14.89 7.35 -37.77
C VAL A 158 -14.41 6.83 -36.41
N LEU A 159 -15.20 7.02 -35.35
CA LEU A 159 -14.88 6.53 -34.01
C LEU A 159 -14.85 5.01 -33.96
N SER A 160 -15.69 4.32 -34.74
CA SER A 160 -15.69 2.86 -34.84
C SER A 160 -14.40 2.35 -35.48
N VAL A 161 -13.94 2.99 -36.57
CA VAL A 161 -12.67 2.66 -37.23
C VAL A 161 -11.50 2.95 -36.30
N ALA A 162 -11.52 4.09 -35.59
CA ALA A 162 -10.49 4.44 -34.62
C ALA A 162 -10.47 3.47 -33.43
N ARG A 163 -11.65 3.07 -32.92
CA ARG A 163 -11.80 2.08 -31.86
C ARG A 163 -11.24 0.73 -32.31
N ASP A 164 -11.55 0.31 -33.53
CA ASP A 164 -11.09 -0.96 -34.09
C ASP A 164 -9.58 -0.93 -34.36
N MET A 165 -9.02 0.22 -34.76
CA MET A 165 -7.58 0.45 -34.87
C MET A 165 -6.89 0.29 -33.52
N VAL A 166 -7.32 1.03 -32.49
CA VAL A 166 -6.74 0.94 -31.13
C VAL A 166 -6.98 -0.45 -30.53
N GLY A 167 -8.14 -1.06 -30.80
CA GLY A 167 -8.48 -2.41 -30.40
C GLY A 167 -7.59 -3.46 -31.07
N ARG A 168 -7.22 -3.30 -32.35
CA ARG A 168 -6.23 -4.15 -33.04
C ARG A 168 -4.84 -4.00 -32.43
N SER A 169 -4.41 -2.77 -32.13
CA SER A 169 -3.15 -2.53 -31.40
C SER A 169 -3.17 -3.21 -30.04
N THR A 170 -4.27 -3.09 -29.30
CA THR A 170 -4.47 -3.76 -28.00
C THR A 170 -4.41 -5.28 -28.17
N LYS A 171 -5.09 -5.86 -29.16
CA LYS A 171 -5.04 -7.31 -29.46
C LYS A 171 -3.62 -7.77 -29.83
N PHE A 172 -2.85 -6.96 -30.56
CA PHE A 172 -1.46 -7.26 -30.86
C PHE A 172 -0.61 -7.32 -29.58
N ILE A 173 -0.72 -6.32 -28.71
CA ILE A 173 -0.04 -6.30 -27.41
C ILE A 173 -0.47 -7.49 -26.55
N VAL A 174 -1.78 -7.81 -26.54
CA VAL A 174 -2.30 -8.97 -25.83
C VAL A 174 -1.68 -10.28 -26.35
N ARG A 175 -1.37 -10.43 -27.65
CA ARG A 175 -0.66 -11.63 -28.13
C ARG A 175 0.73 -11.81 -27.51
N LEU A 176 1.37 -10.73 -27.06
CA LEU A 176 2.65 -10.77 -26.34
C LEU A 176 2.49 -11.17 -24.87
N THR A 177 1.26 -11.21 -24.34
CA THR A 177 0.96 -11.51 -22.93
C THR A 177 1.63 -12.77 -22.41
N PRO A 178 1.72 -13.90 -23.13
CA PRO A 178 2.43 -15.06 -22.59
C PRO A 178 3.90 -14.76 -22.25
N TYR A 179 4.63 -14.09 -23.14
CA TYR A 179 6.03 -13.71 -22.91
C TYR A 179 6.18 -12.61 -21.86
N GLY A 180 5.28 -11.61 -21.92
CA GLY A 180 5.20 -10.56 -20.91
C GLY A 180 4.93 -11.13 -19.52
N MET A 181 4.03 -12.11 -19.42
CA MET A 181 3.68 -12.76 -18.17
C MET A 181 4.77 -13.67 -17.64
N PHE A 182 5.50 -14.34 -18.52
CA PHE A 182 6.72 -15.02 -18.12
C PHE A 182 7.73 -14.07 -17.50
N ALA A 183 8.05 -12.96 -18.18
CA ALA A 183 9.03 -12.00 -17.68
C ALA A 183 8.59 -11.34 -16.36
N VAL A 184 7.34 -10.90 -16.28
CA VAL A 184 6.75 -10.33 -15.05
C VAL A 184 6.78 -11.34 -13.92
N ALA A 185 6.35 -12.58 -14.17
CA ALA A 185 6.28 -13.59 -13.13
C ALA A 185 7.65 -14.10 -12.70
N ALA A 186 8.62 -14.19 -13.62
CA ALA A 186 10.00 -14.54 -13.28
C ALA A 186 10.66 -13.46 -12.43
N VAL A 187 10.51 -12.18 -12.80
CA VAL A 187 11.04 -11.06 -12.03
C VAL A 187 10.38 -11.01 -10.65
N ALA A 188 9.05 -11.08 -10.59
CA ALA A 188 8.30 -11.07 -9.34
C ALA A 188 8.67 -12.27 -8.45
N ALA A 189 8.61 -13.50 -8.97
CA ALA A 189 8.92 -14.70 -8.20
C ALA A 189 10.40 -14.76 -7.77
N GLY A 190 11.32 -14.22 -8.58
CA GLY A 190 12.71 -14.06 -8.17
C GLY A 190 12.86 -13.08 -7.01
N THR A 191 12.04 -12.02 -6.94
CA THR A 191 12.09 -11.04 -5.84
C THR A 191 11.24 -11.41 -4.62
N LEU A 192 10.34 -12.39 -4.73
CA LEU A 192 9.38 -12.72 -3.69
C LEU A 192 10.00 -13.63 -2.61
N GLN A 193 9.95 -13.19 -1.37
CA GLN A 193 10.25 -14.03 -0.21
C GLN A 193 9.12 -15.06 0.00
N ILE A 194 9.42 -16.20 0.63
CA ILE A 194 8.44 -17.29 0.89
C ILE A 194 7.24 -16.76 1.70
N GLU A 195 7.50 -15.81 2.61
CA GLU A 195 6.51 -15.12 3.44
C GLU A 195 5.61 -14.16 2.65
N GLN A 196 6.05 -13.68 1.48
CA GLN A 196 5.24 -12.82 0.60
C GLN A 196 4.30 -13.65 -0.28
N LEU A 197 4.71 -14.86 -0.69
CA LEU A 197 3.85 -15.80 -1.41
C LEU A 197 2.65 -16.24 -0.56
N ALA A 198 2.89 -16.46 0.74
CA ALA A 198 1.86 -16.78 1.73
C ALA A 198 0.83 -15.66 1.93
N ARG A 199 1.17 -14.40 1.61
CA ARG A 199 0.25 -13.25 1.69
C ARG A 199 -0.60 -13.09 0.43
N ILE A 200 -0.08 -13.44 -0.76
CA ILE A 200 -0.84 -13.34 -2.02
C ILE A 200 -2.04 -14.30 -2.05
N GLN A 201 -1.90 -15.50 -1.45
CA GLN A 201 -3.00 -16.46 -1.37
C GLN A 201 -4.22 -15.95 -0.59
N VAL A 202 -4.03 -15.05 0.39
CA VAL A 202 -5.12 -14.41 1.15
C VAL A 202 -6.08 -13.71 0.19
N TYR A 203 -5.53 -12.91 -0.73
CA TYR A 203 -6.31 -12.23 -1.75
C TYR A 203 -6.96 -13.21 -2.73
N LEU A 204 -6.19 -14.16 -3.28
CA LEU A 204 -6.71 -15.08 -4.30
C LEU A 204 -7.88 -15.92 -3.78
N VAL A 205 -7.73 -16.52 -2.60
CA VAL A 205 -8.77 -17.37 -2.01
C VAL A 205 -10.00 -16.53 -1.65
N ALA A 206 -9.81 -15.35 -1.04
CA ALA A 206 -10.92 -14.47 -0.70
C ALA A 206 -11.64 -13.93 -1.95
N TYR A 207 -10.91 -13.52 -2.99
CA TYR A 207 -11.47 -13.06 -4.27
C TYR A 207 -12.31 -14.15 -4.93
N VAL A 208 -11.77 -15.36 -5.06
CA VAL A 208 -12.50 -16.49 -5.65
C VAL A 208 -13.76 -16.80 -4.85
N ALA A 209 -13.66 -16.89 -3.53
CA ALA A 209 -14.79 -17.21 -2.67
C ALA A 209 -15.92 -16.17 -2.78
N VAL A 210 -15.58 -14.88 -2.72
CA VAL A 210 -16.54 -13.78 -2.86
C VAL A 210 -17.12 -13.72 -4.27
N ALA A 211 -16.31 -13.91 -5.31
CA ALA A 211 -16.77 -13.94 -6.70
C ALA A 211 -17.76 -15.08 -6.93
N VAL A 212 -17.49 -16.27 -6.39
CA VAL A 212 -18.40 -17.42 -6.45
C VAL A 212 -19.70 -17.14 -5.68
N LEU A 213 -19.63 -16.58 -4.47
CA LEU A 213 -20.83 -16.21 -3.72
C LEU A 213 -21.70 -15.21 -4.50
N LEU A 214 -21.09 -14.19 -5.10
CA LEU A 214 -21.77 -13.21 -5.93
C LEU A 214 -22.41 -13.85 -7.16
N ALA A 215 -21.66 -14.67 -7.90
CA ALA A 215 -22.10 -15.27 -9.15
C ALA A 215 -23.14 -16.39 -8.94
N ALA A 216 -23.00 -17.19 -7.89
CA ALA A 216 -23.86 -18.34 -7.65
C ALA A 216 -25.11 -18.00 -6.82
N TRP A 217 -25.03 -17.04 -5.89
CA TRP A 217 -26.14 -16.75 -4.98
C TRP A 217 -26.65 -15.31 -5.05
N VAL A 218 -25.79 -14.32 -4.81
CA VAL A 218 -26.26 -12.93 -4.60
C VAL A 218 -26.97 -12.39 -5.85
N LEU A 219 -26.32 -12.45 -7.02
CA LEU A 219 -26.92 -11.87 -8.23
C LEU A 219 -28.11 -12.71 -8.75
N PRO A 220 -28.02 -14.04 -8.90
CA PRO A 220 -29.18 -14.87 -9.26
C PRO A 220 -30.34 -14.79 -8.27
N GLY A 221 -30.03 -14.79 -6.97
CA GLY A 221 -31.01 -14.72 -5.89
C GLY A 221 -31.76 -13.39 -5.87
N LEU A 222 -31.09 -12.29 -6.22
CA LEU A 222 -31.72 -10.98 -6.40
C LEU A 222 -32.78 -11.02 -7.51
N VAL A 223 -32.49 -11.65 -8.65
CA VAL A 223 -33.47 -11.84 -9.73
C VAL A 223 -34.66 -12.66 -9.24
N ALA A 224 -34.40 -13.78 -8.55
CA ALA A 224 -35.46 -14.66 -8.05
C ALA A 224 -36.32 -14.02 -6.93
N ALA A 225 -35.75 -13.10 -6.15
CA ALA A 225 -36.48 -12.38 -5.11
C ALA A 225 -37.39 -11.28 -5.69
N LEU A 226 -36.96 -10.63 -6.78
CA LEU A 226 -37.61 -9.44 -7.34
C LEU A 226 -38.42 -9.72 -8.62
N THR A 227 -38.33 -10.92 -9.19
CA THR A 227 -39.06 -11.29 -10.42
C THR A 227 -39.79 -12.63 -10.27
N PRO A 228 -40.70 -12.97 -11.18
CA PRO A 228 -41.32 -14.29 -11.23
C PRO A 228 -40.35 -15.41 -11.63
N VAL A 229 -39.16 -15.08 -12.17
CA VAL A 229 -38.19 -16.07 -12.66
C VAL A 229 -37.60 -16.84 -11.47
N GLY A 230 -37.73 -18.16 -11.48
CA GLY A 230 -37.17 -19.03 -10.44
C GLY A 230 -35.63 -19.08 -10.46
N TYR A 231 -35.01 -19.21 -9.29
CA TYR A 231 -33.54 -19.34 -9.17
C TYR A 231 -33.01 -20.54 -9.96
N ILE A 232 -33.67 -21.70 -9.84
CA ILE A 232 -33.24 -22.94 -10.52
C ILE A 232 -33.33 -22.79 -12.03
N ASP A 233 -34.41 -22.18 -12.52
CA ASP A 233 -34.63 -21.99 -13.95
C ASP A 233 -33.61 -21.02 -14.54
N LEU A 234 -33.33 -19.92 -13.82
CA LEU A 234 -32.29 -18.96 -14.16
C LEU A 234 -30.93 -19.64 -14.31
N VAL A 235 -30.48 -20.35 -13.27
CA VAL A 235 -29.15 -20.98 -13.24
C VAL A 235 -29.05 -22.06 -14.32
N ARG A 236 -30.08 -22.89 -14.51
CA ARG A 236 -30.08 -23.93 -15.56
C ARG A 236 -30.02 -23.33 -16.96
N SER A 237 -30.81 -22.30 -17.22
CA SER A 237 -30.90 -21.70 -18.56
C SER A 237 -29.63 -20.95 -18.97
N THR A 238 -28.85 -20.46 -18.01
CA THR A 238 -27.67 -19.61 -18.30
C THR A 238 -26.34 -20.29 -18.02
N ARG A 239 -26.36 -21.55 -17.54
CA ARG A 239 -25.17 -22.32 -17.14
C ARG A 239 -24.11 -22.41 -18.24
N ASP A 240 -24.51 -22.77 -19.45
CA ASP A 240 -23.57 -23.03 -20.55
C ASP A 240 -22.88 -21.75 -21.00
N ALA A 241 -23.60 -20.64 -21.04
CA ALA A 241 -23.06 -19.32 -21.33
C ALA A 241 -22.10 -18.85 -20.22
N MET A 242 -22.46 -19.04 -18.95
CA MET A 242 -21.57 -18.74 -17.81
C MET A 242 -20.27 -19.55 -17.83
N LEU A 243 -20.36 -20.86 -18.06
CA LEU A 243 -19.19 -21.74 -18.16
C LEU A 243 -18.31 -21.36 -19.35
N THR A 244 -18.92 -21.03 -20.49
CA THR A 244 -18.19 -20.56 -21.67
C THR A 244 -17.47 -19.24 -21.37
N ALA A 245 -18.11 -18.29 -20.69
CA ALA A 245 -17.48 -17.03 -20.27
C ALA A 245 -16.31 -17.25 -19.31
N PHE A 246 -16.44 -18.17 -18.35
CA PHE A 246 -15.38 -18.54 -17.41
C PHE A 246 -14.17 -19.19 -18.11
N VAL A 247 -14.43 -20.12 -19.04
CA VAL A 247 -13.38 -20.84 -19.76
C VAL A 247 -12.68 -19.92 -20.75
N ALA A 248 -13.44 -19.12 -21.49
CA ALA A 248 -12.91 -18.20 -22.48
C ALA A 248 -12.23 -16.97 -21.83
N GLY A 249 -12.69 -16.55 -20.65
CA GLY A 249 -12.22 -15.35 -19.98
C GLY A 249 -12.68 -14.06 -20.65
N ASP A 250 -13.71 -14.12 -21.50
CA ASP A 250 -14.25 -12.99 -22.25
C ASP A 250 -15.78 -13.08 -22.30
N LEU A 251 -16.43 -12.00 -21.87
CA LEU A 251 -17.89 -11.85 -21.89
C LEU A 251 -18.43 -11.72 -23.33
N PHE A 252 -17.66 -11.13 -24.25
CA PHE A 252 -18.13 -10.80 -25.60
C PHE A 252 -18.60 -12.04 -26.38
N ILE A 253 -17.92 -13.17 -26.17
CA ILE A 253 -18.18 -14.44 -26.87
C ILE A 253 -19.58 -14.96 -26.59
N VAL A 254 -20.11 -14.70 -25.39
CA VAL A 254 -21.36 -15.29 -24.92
C VAL A 254 -22.55 -14.34 -24.98
N LEU A 255 -22.34 -13.06 -25.34
CA LEU A 255 -23.39 -12.05 -25.36
C LEU A 255 -24.66 -12.50 -26.11
N PRO A 256 -24.61 -13.08 -27.32
CA PRO A 256 -25.82 -13.53 -28.01
C PRO A 256 -26.58 -14.60 -27.21
N SER A 257 -25.86 -15.58 -26.68
CA SER A 257 -26.44 -16.66 -25.87
C SER A 257 -27.04 -16.15 -24.56
N LEU A 258 -26.43 -15.13 -23.92
CA LEU A 258 -26.99 -14.48 -22.74
C LEU A 258 -28.27 -13.73 -23.07
N THR A 259 -28.30 -13.01 -24.21
CA THR A 259 -29.50 -12.31 -24.70
C THR A 259 -30.64 -13.30 -24.93
N ASP A 260 -30.40 -14.38 -25.67
CA ASP A 260 -31.41 -15.39 -25.98
C ASP A 260 -31.92 -16.08 -24.71
N SER A 261 -31.02 -16.41 -23.77
CA SER A 261 -31.40 -16.96 -22.47
C SER A 261 -32.30 -16.01 -21.67
N CYS A 262 -32.05 -14.70 -21.75
CA CYS A 262 -32.90 -13.71 -21.09
C CYS A 262 -34.31 -13.68 -21.73
N LYS A 263 -34.42 -13.76 -23.05
CA LYS A 263 -35.71 -13.81 -23.75
C LYS A 263 -36.53 -15.02 -23.33
N ASP A 264 -35.92 -16.21 -23.44
CA ASP A 264 -36.53 -17.48 -23.07
C ASP A 264 -37.06 -17.46 -21.63
N LEU A 265 -36.27 -16.94 -20.69
CA LEU A 265 -36.67 -16.85 -19.29
C LEU A 265 -37.82 -15.88 -19.06
N LEU A 266 -37.86 -14.75 -19.78
CA LEU A 266 -38.93 -13.77 -19.67
C LEU A 266 -40.24 -14.29 -20.27
N GLU A 267 -40.20 -14.91 -21.45
CA GLU A 267 -41.39 -15.47 -22.11
C GLU A 267 -42.03 -16.58 -21.31
N ARG A 268 -41.22 -17.48 -20.72
CA ARG A 268 -41.74 -18.65 -19.98
C ARG A 268 -42.30 -18.30 -18.61
N ASN A 269 -41.76 -17.27 -17.94
CA ASN A 269 -42.06 -17.00 -16.53
C ASN A 269 -42.95 -15.78 -16.29
N LEU A 270 -43.11 -14.88 -17.26
CA LEU A 270 -44.00 -13.73 -17.13
C LEU A 270 -45.40 -14.02 -17.70
N PRO A 271 -46.44 -13.33 -17.20
CA PRO A 271 -47.77 -13.38 -17.81
C PRO A 271 -47.70 -12.97 -19.29
N ALA A 272 -48.41 -13.67 -20.19
CA ALA A 272 -48.28 -13.55 -21.66
C ALA A 272 -48.14 -12.09 -22.18
N ARG A 273 -49.02 -11.18 -21.75
CA ARG A 273 -48.98 -9.76 -22.14
C ARG A 273 -47.72 -9.00 -21.70
N GLN A 274 -47.19 -9.31 -20.52
CA GLN A 274 -45.95 -8.72 -20.01
C GLN A 274 -44.71 -9.43 -20.57
N GLY A 275 -44.81 -10.75 -20.79
CA GLY A 275 -43.76 -11.59 -21.37
C GLY A 275 -43.39 -11.17 -22.79
N GLU A 276 -44.38 -11.00 -23.68
CA GLU A 276 -44.14 -10.54 -25.07
C GLU A 276 -43.44 -9.18 -25.11
N HIS A 277 -43.88 -8.23 -24.28
CA HIS A 277 -43.23 -6.92 -24.22
C HIS A 277 -41.82 -7.02 -23.62
N ALA A 278 -41.66 -7.75 -22.52
CA ALA A 278 -40.37 -7.90 -21.84
C ALA A 278 -39.33 -8.65 -22.68
N ALA A 279 -39.73 -9.65 -23.46
CA ALA A 279 -38.83 -10.48 -24.27
C ALA A 279 -38.15 -9.71 -25.42
N THR A 280 -38.70 -8.57 -25.85
CA THR A 280 -38.06 -7.72 -26.86
C THR A 280 -36.98 -6.80 -26.29
N LEU A 281 -36.93 -6.61 -24.98
CA LEU A 281 -36.03 -5.66 -24.31
C LEU A 281 -34.57 -6.15 -24.15
N PRO A 282 -34.28 -7.45 -23.92
CA PRO A 282 -32.93 -7.97 -23.83
C PRO A 282 -32.05 -7.63 -25.04
N ASP A 283 -32.60 -7.59 -26.25
CA ASP A 283 -31.86 -7.23 -27.48
C ASP A 283 -31.21 -5.84 -27.42
N VAL A 284 -31.80 -4.95 -26.64
CA VAL A 284 -31.29 -3.59 -26.43
C VAL A 284 -30.49 -3.52 -25.14
N ILE A 285 -31.01 -4.07 -24.04
CA ILE A 285 -30.44 -3.90 -22.70
C ILE A 285 -29.13 -4.65 -22.55
N VAL A 286 -29.06 -5.91 -23.00
CA VAL A 286 -27.86 -6.74 -22.80
C VAL A 286 -26.66 -6.15 -23.55
N PRO A 287 -26.73 -5.86 -24.88
CA PRO A 287 -25.62 -5.23 -25.59
C PRO A 287 -25.30 -3.82 -25.07
N ALA A 288 -26.30 -3.03 -24.66
CA ALA A 288 -26.04 -1.72 -24.08
C ALA A 288 -25.29 -1.82 -22.74
N SER A 289 -25.67 -2.78 -21.88
CA SER A 289 -25.08 -3.00 -20.55
C SER A 289 -23.61 -3.41 -20.60
N PHE A 290 -23.17 -4.08 -21.67
CA PHE A 290 -21.78 -4.49 -21.88
C PHE A 290 -20.80 -3.31 -21.82
N ASN A 291 -21.28 -2.12 -22.19
CA ASN A 291 -20.44 -0.93 -22.24
C ASN A 291 -20.22 -0.27 -20.87
N PHE A 292 -20.95 -0.73 -19.84
CA PHE A 292 -20.87 -0.21 -18.49
C PHE A 292 -19.99 -1.12 -17.61
N PRO A 293 -19.43 -0.60 -16.51
CA PRO A 293 -18.76 -1.43 -15.51
C PRO A 293 -19.68 -2.55 -15.04
N HIS A 294 -19.14 -3.75 -14.85
CA HIS A 294 -19.87 -4.88 -14.27
C HIS A 294 -19.28 -5.25 -12.90
N THR A 295 -20.00 -6.03 -12.11
CA THR A 295 -19.57 -6.46 -10.77
C THR A 295 -18.22 -7.18 -10.77
N GLY A 296 -17.90 -7.94 -11.83
CA GLY A 296 -16.57 -8.53 -12.03
C GLY A 296 -15.41 -7.51 -12.04
N LYS A 297 -15.58 -6.37 -12.73
CA LYS A 297 -14.60 -5.29 -12.72
C LYS A 297 -14.56 -4.62 -11.35
N LEU A 298 -15.71 -4.28 -10.79
CA LEU A 298 -15.82 -3.58 -9.50
C LEU A 298 -15.24 -4.39 -8.34
N LEU A 299 -15.38 -5.71 -8.36
CA LEU A 299 -14.76 -6.58 -7.35
C LEU A 299 -13.23 -6.47 -7.35
N SER A 300 -12.62 -6.04 -8.47
CA SER A 300 -11.17 -5.80 -8.54
C SER A 300 -10.71 -4.61 -7.69
N LEU A 301 -11.63 -3.78 -7.16
CA LEU A 301 -11.32 -2.80 -6.10
C LEU A 301 -10.71 -3.49 -4.87
N SER A 302 -11.15 -4.71 -4.57
CA SER A 302 -10.61 -5.49 -3.45
C SER A 302 -9.11 -5.74 -3.59
N PHE A 303 -8.56 -5.76 -4.82
CA PHE A 303 -7.12 -5.84 -5.03
C PHE A 303 -6.40 -4.61 -4.52
N VAL A 304 -6.93 -3.41 -4.74
CA VAL A 304 -6.28 -2.16 -4.28
C VAL A 304 -6.26 -2.12 -2.75
N LEU A 305 -7.35 -2.54 -2.11
CA LEU A 305 -7.40 -2.68 -0.65
C LEU A 305 -6.42 -3.74 -0.14
N PHE A 306 -6.31 -4.87 -0.84
CA PHE A 306 -5.30 -5.89 -0.56
C PHE A 306 -3.88 -5.36 -0.74
N ALA A 307 -3.60 -4.62 -1.81
CA ALA A 307 -2.28 -4.09 -2.10
C ALA A 307 -1.84 -3.09 -1.02
N GLY A 308 -2.76 -2.24 -0.54
CA GLY A 308 -2.51 -1.37 0.61
C GLY A 308 -2.22 -2.16 1.89
N TRP A 309 -3.03 -3.18 2.19
CA TRP A 309 -2.76 -4.08 3.33
C TRP A 309 -1.40 -4.80 3.18
N PHE A 310 -1.10 -5.33 1.99
CA PHE A 310 0.12 -6.07 1.67
C PHE A 310 1.38 -5.19 1.80
N ALA A 311 1.29 -3.94 1.35
CA ALA A 311 2.37 -2.95 1.40
C ALA A 311 2.46 -2.21 2.75
N ASN A 312 1.66 -2.59 3.75
CA ASN A 312 1.55 -1.92 5.04
C ASN A 312 1.17 -0.43 4.94
N VAL A 313 0.39 -0.07 3.91
CA VAL A 313 -0.24 1.23 3.71
C VAL A 313 -1.75 1.01 3.48
N PRO A 314 -2.47 0.48 4.48
CA PRO A 314 -3.89 0.19 4.33
C PRO A 314 -4.70 1.49 4.14
N ILE A 315 -5.66 1.46 3.22
CA ILE A 315 -6.57 2.60 3.01
C ILE A 315 -7.48 2.72 4.25
N PRO A 316 -7.53 3.90 4.92
CA PRO A 316 -8.36 4.08 6.09
C PRO A 316 -9.84 4.09 5.72
N PHE A 317 -10.70 3.62 6.64
CA PHE A 317 -12.16 3.56 6.44
C PHE A 317 -12.77 4.92 6.09
N THR A 318 -12.22 6.02 6.62
CA THR A 318 -12.64 7.39 6.29
C THR A 318 -12.49 7.73 4.81
N SER A 319 -11.56 7.09 4.10
CA SER A 319 -11.33 7.29 2.68
C SER A 319 -12.15 6.35 1.80
N TYR A 320 -12.93 5.41 2.37
CA TYR A 320 -13.71 4.44 1.60
C TYR A 320 -14.75 5.08 0.67
N PRO A 321 -15.48 6.14 1.06
CA PRO A 321 -16.38 6.82 0.14
C PRO A 321 -15.67 7.37 -1.10
N ALA A 322 -14.53 8.05 -0.91
CA ALA A 322 -13.72 8.57 -2.00
C ALA A 322 -13.19 7.42 -2.87
N PHE A 323 -12.60 6.40 -2.25
CA PHE A 323 -12.10 5.18 -2.91
C PHE A 323 -13.18 4.49 -3.75
N ALA A 324 -14.39 4.34 -3.22
CA ALA A 324 -15.52 3.74 -3.92
C ALA A 324 -15.92 4.55 -5.16
N ILE A 325 -16.04 5.88 -5.03
CA ILE A 325 -16.44 6.77 -6.12
C ILE A 325 -15.36 6.84 -7.20
N THR A 326 -14.10 7.05 -6.81
CA THR A 326 -12.94 7.04 -7.72
C THR A 326 -12.87 5.72 -8.45
N GLY A 327 -12.89 4.62 -7.68
CA GLY A 327 -12.90 3.26 -8.17
C GLY A 327 -13.95 2.99 -9.23
N TRP A 328 -15.21 3.25 -8.90
CA TRP A 328 -16.35 3.07 -9.80
C TRP A 328 -16.17 3.82 -11.13
N LEU A 329 -15.77 5.09 -11.08
CA LEU A 329 -15.57 5.91 -12.29
C LEU A 329 -14.37 5.42 -13.11
N THR A 330 -13.28 5.03 -12.48
CA THR A 330 -12.10 4.52 -13.18
C THR A 330 -12.40 3.20 -13.91
N PHE A 331 -13.32 2.36 -13.41
CA PHE A 331 -13.66 1.07 -14.03
C PHE A 331 -14.55 1.14 -15.29
N PHE A 332 -14.95 2.34 -15.73
CA PHE A 332 -15.39 2.52 -17.12
C PHE A 332 -14.25 2.23 -18.11
N GLY A 333 -13.00 2.34 -17.66
CA GLY A 333 -11.83 1.89 -18.41
C GLY A 333 -11.54 0.38 -18.34
N SER A 334 -10.37 -0.01 -18.83
CA SER A 334 -9.87 -1.38 -18.64
C SER A 334 -9.26 -1.55 -17.24
N LEU A 335 -9.30 -2.79 -16.73
CA LEU A 335 -8.66 -3.13 -15.44
C LEU A 335 -7.17 -2.78 -15.43
N SER A 336 -6.50 -2.91 -16.58
CA SER A 336 -5.07 -2.65 -16.73
C SER A 336 -4.66 -1.18 -16.60
N ALA A 337 -5.57 -0.21 -16.78
CA ALA A 337 -5.30 1.19 -16.38
C ALA A 337 -5.94 1.56 -15.06
N ALA A 338 -7.10 0.97 -14.75
CA ALA A 338 -7.82 1.38 -13.56
C ALA A 338 -7.07 1.03 -12.28
N VAL A 339 -6.47 -0.16 -12.20
CA VAL A 339 -5.74 -0.59 -11.01
C VAL A 339 -4.48 0.25 -10.75
N PRO A 340 -3.55 0.45 -11.72
CA PRO A 340 -2.38 1.32 -11.51
C PRO A 340 -2.74 2.73 -11.09
N PHE A 341 -3.77 3.32 -11.70
CA PHE A 341 -4.25 4.64 -11.34
C PHE A 341 -4.73 4.68 -9.89
N LEU A 342 -5.54 3.71 -9.46
CA LEU A 342 -6.00 3.65 -8.07
C LEU A 342 -4.84 3.41 -7.10
N LEU A 343 -3.84 2.60 -7.46
CA LEU A 343 -2.64 2.43 -6.63
C LEU A 343 -1.91 3.77 -6.44
N ASP A 344 -1.70 4.52 -7.53
CA ASP A 344 -1.03 5.82 -7.49
C ASP A 344 -1.81 6.86 -6.65
N VAL A 345 -3.12 6.97 -6.89
CA VAL A 345 -4.01 7.88 -6.15
C VAL A 345 -3.98 7.61 -4.64
N PHE A 346 -3.97 6.33 -4.25
CA PHE A 346 -3.94 5.92 -2.85
C PHE A 346 -2.51 5.69 -2.31
N ARG A 347 -1.48 6.14 -3.06
CA ARG A 347 -0.05 6.07 -2.68
C ARG A 347 0.43 4.66 -2.32
N ILE A 348 -0.17 3.65 -2.95
CA ILE A 348 0.25 2.26 -2.81
C ILE A 348 1.39 2.02 -3.82
N PRO A 349 2.50 1.38 -3.41
CA PRO A 349 3.64 1.12 -4.29
C PRO A 349 3.25 0.49 -5.63
N ALA A 350 3.72 1.06 -6.75
CA ALA A 350 3.31 0.68 -8.10
C ALA A 350 3.77 -0.74 -8.52
N ASP A 351 4.81 -1.27 -7.87
CA ASP A 351 5.28 -2.65 -8.00
C ASP A 351 4.21 -3.67 -7.58
N THR A 352 3.30 -3.33 -6.66
CA THR A 352 2.17 -4.20 -6.31
C THR A 352 1.26 -4.49 -7.51
N PHE A 353 1.23 -3.64 -8.54
CA PHE A 353 0.51 -3.93 -9.78
C PHE A 353 1.02 -5.20 -10.48
N GLN A 354 2.28 -5.59 -10.29
CA GLN A 354 2.81 -6.84 -10.82
C GLN A 354 2.10 -8.05 -10.21
N LEU A 355 1.72 -7.98 -8.93
CA LEU A 355 0.92 -8.99 -8.26
C LEU A 355 -0.49 -9.07 -8.86
N PHE A 356 -1.07 -7.93 -9.24
CA PHE A 356 -2.35 -7.91 -9.95
C PHE A 356 -2.27 -8.65 -11.29
N LEU A 357 -1.21 -8.41 -12.07
CA LEU A 357 -1.01 -9.07 -13.35
C LEU A 357 -0.78 -10.58 -13.17
N ALA A 358 0.02 -10.98 -12.17
CA ALA A 358 0.27 -12.39 -11.87
C ALA A 358 -1.01 -13.13 -11.43
N THR A 359 -1.85 -12.50 -10.61
CA THR A 359 -3.16 -13.04 -10.21
C THR A 359 -4.24 -12.84 -11.28
N GLY A 360 -3.93 -12.06 -12.32
CA GLY A 360 -4.85 -11.57 -13.33
C GLY A 360 -5.57 -12.68 -14.09
N VAL A 361 -4.96 -13.85 -14.27
CA VAL A 361 -5.61 -14.97 -14.96
C VAL A 361 -6.80 -15.51 -14.17
N ILE A 362 -6.63 -15.67 -12.85
CA ILE A 362 -7.71 -16.11 -11.97
C ILE A 362 -8.76 -15.00 -11.89
N ASN A 363 -8.33 -13.76 -11.64
CA ASN A 363 -9.22 -12.61 -11.56
C ASN A 363 -10.04 -12.44 -12.85
N GLN A 364 -9.44 -12.66 -14.02
CA GLN A 364 -10.12 -12.55 -15.31
C GLN A 364 -11.18 -13.64 -15.50
N ARG A 365 -10.93 -14.88 -15.12
CA ARG A 365 -11.90 -15.97 -15.29
C ARG A 365 -13.13 -15.79 -14.41
N PHE A 366 -12.90 -15.59 -13.11
CA PHE A 366 -13.98 -15.35 -12.16
C PHE A 366 -14.65 -13.99 -12.38
N GLY A 367 -13.88 -12.98 -12.81
CA GLY A 367 -14.38 -11.68 -13.22
C GLY A 367 -15.30 -11.76 -14.44
N SER A 368 -14.93 -12.55 -15.47
CA SER A 368 -15.76 -12.76 -16.67
C SER A 368 -16.99 -13.62 -16.40
N LEU A 369 -16.89 -14.62 -15.51
CA LEU A 369 -18.06 -15.33 -14.97
C LEU A 369 -19.03 -14.34 -14.29
N LEU A 370 -18.51 -13.52 -13.38
CA LEU A 370 -19.31 -12.54 -12.65
C LEU A 370 -19.88 -11.46 -13.60
N ALA A 371 -19.15 -11.11 -14.66
CA ALA A 371 -19.63 -10.23 -15.73
C ALA A 371 -20.82 -10.84 -16.48
N ALA A 372 -20.74 -12.11 -16.87
CA ALA A 372 -21.83 -12.81 -17.56
C ALA A 372 -23.09 -12.87 -16.69
N VAL A 373 -22.95 -13.22 -15.41
CA VAL A 373 -24.06 -13.20 -14.46
C VAL A 373 -24.64 -11.79 -14.31
N HIS A 374 -23.78 -10.78 -14.13
CA HIS A 374 -24.21 -9.38 -14.05
C HIS A 374 -25.04 -8.96 -15.27
N THR A 375 -24.57 -9.28 -16.48
CA THR A 375 -25.25 -8.96 -17.74
C THR A 375 -26.62 -9.64 -17.83
N VAL A 376 -26.74 -10.91 -17.42
CA VAL A 376 -28.03 -11.60 -17.33
C VAL A 376 -28.96 -10.90 -16.33
N VAL A 377 -28.45 -10.53 -15.15
CA VAL A 377 -29.24 -9.84 -14.13
C VAL A 377 -29.72 -8.48 -14.63
N VAL A 378 -28.88 -7.70 -15.30
CA VAL A 378 -29.29 -6.43 -15.93
C VAL A 378 -30.35 -6.67 -17.01
N GLY A 379 -30.15 -7.68 -17.87
CA GLY A 379 -31.11 -8.06 -18.91
C GLY A 379 -32.47 -8.41 -18.33
N LEU A 380 -32.52 -9.28 -17.32
CA LEU A 380 -33.77 -9.76 -16.73
C LEU A 380 -34.45 -8.73 -15.83
N LEU A 381 -33.74 -8.19 -14.83
CA LEU A 381 -34.33 -7.19 -13.92
C LEU A 381 -34.62 -5.88 -14.64
N GLY A 382 -33.76 -5.46 -15.58
CA GLY A 382 -34.00 -4.27 -16.39
C GLY A 382 -35.26 -4.42 -17.25
N SER A 383 -35.39 -5.54 -17.96
CA SER A 383 -36.58 -5.82 -18.78
C SER A 383 -37.84 -5.94 -17.92
N ALA A 384 -37.77 -6.66 -16.79
CA ALA A 384 -38.88 -6.79 -15.85
C ALA A 384 -39.28 -5.43 -15.23
N ALA A 385 -38.31 -4.56 -14.90
CA ALA A 385 -38.58 -3.23 -14.35
C ALA A 385 -39.28 -2.33 -15.38
N ILE A 386 -38.87 -2.37 -16.64
CA ILE A 386 -39.52 -1.63 -17.74
C ILE A 386 -40.93 -2.16 -17.99
N ALA A 387 -41.10 -3.48 -18.06
CA ALA A 387 -42.39 -4.14 -18.26
C ALA A 387 -43.33 -4.08 -17.05
N GLY A 388 -42.88 -3.55 -15.90
CA GLY A 388 -43.69 -3.45 -14.68
C GLY A 388 -43.95 -4.79 -13.99
N ALA A 389 -43.06 -5.77 -14.21
CA ALA A 389 -43.16 -7.12 -13.70
C ALA A 389 -42.30 -7.40 -12.45
N VAL A 390 -41.62 -6.38 -11.92
CA VAL A 390 -40.89 -6.46 -10.65
C VAL A 390 -41.88 -6.63 -9.50
N ARG A 391 -41.65 -7.62 -8.65
CA ARG A 391 -42.49 -7.95 -7.50
C ARG A 391 -41.78 -7.58 -6.21
N PHE A 392 -42.42 -6.75 -5.39
CA PHE A 392 -41.96 -6.41 -4.05
C PHE A 392 -42.70 -7.28 -3.01
N ASP A 393 -42.31 -8.54 -2.93
CA ASP A 393 -42.79 -9.47 -1.91
C ASP A 393 -41.89 -9.39 -0.68
N VAL A 394 -42.38 -8.77 0.39
CA VAL A 394 -41.62 -8.54 1.63
C VAL A 394 -41.10 -9.85 2.21
N ALA A 395 -41.87 -10.94 2.16
CA ALA A 395 -41.46 -12.23 2.72
C ALA A 395 -40.31 -12.85 1.91
N ARG A 396 -40.40 -12.82 0.57
CA ARG A 396 -39.32 -13.33 -0.30
C ARG A 396 -38.05 -12.51 -0.19
N ILE A 397 -38.17 -11.17 -0.21
CA ILE A 397 -37.04 -10.26 -0.11
C ILE A 397 -36.36 -10.42 1.25
N THR A 398 -37.12 -10.44 2.34
CA THR A 398 -36.57 -10.62 3.69
C THR A 398 -35.85 -11.97 3.82
N ARG A 399 -36.47 -13.06 3.33
CA ARG A 399 -35.83 -14.38 3.32
C ARG A 399 -34.52 -14.37 2.52
N TYR A 400 -34.51 -13.78 1.33
CA TYR A 400 -33.30 -13.65 0.51
C TYR A 400 -32.21 -12.85 1.24
N LEU A 401 -32.56 -11.70 1.84
CA LEU A 401 -31.62 -10.86 2.57
C LEU A 401 -31.03 -11.57 3.79
N VAL A 402 -31.85 -12.27 4.58
CA VAL A 402 -31.39 -13.03 5.76
C VAL A 402 -30.44 -14.15 5.34
N ILE A 403 -30.80 -14.96 4.35
CA ILE A 403 -29.93 -16.04 3.86
C ILE A 403 -28.62 -15.47 3.33
N THR A 404 -28.69 -14.38 2.56
CA THR A 404 -27.50 -13.71 2.01
C THR A 404 -26.60 -13.18 3.13
N GLY A 405 -27.18 -12.52 4.15
CA GLY A 405 -26.44 -12.05 5.32
C GLY A 405 -25.73 -13.18 6.07
N CYS A 406 -26.43 -14.29 6.33
CA CYS A 406 -25.84 -15.47 6.96
C CYS A 406 -24.70 -16.08 6.13
N LEU A 407 -24.87 -16.19 4.81
CA LEU A 407 -23.82 -16.72 3.91
C LEU A 407 -22.60 -15.80 3.87
N VAL A 408 -22.80 -14.47 3.82
CA VAL A 408 -21.71 -13.49 3.83
C VAL A 408 -20.94 -13.56 5.15
N VAL A 409 -21.64 -13.48 6.29
CA VAL A 409 -21.00 -13.54 7.61
C VAL A 409 -20.26 -14.87 7.81
N GLY A 410 -20.91 -15.99 7.46
CA GLY A 410 -20.30 -17.31 7.54
C GLY A 410 -19.05 -17.43 6.67
N LEU A 411 -19.12 -16.95 5.42
CA LEU A 411 -17.99 -17.00 4.50
C LEU A 411 -16.82 -16.13 4.99
N LEU A 412 -17.07 -14.85 5.25
CA LEU A 412 -16.01 -13.92 5.68
C LEU A 412 -15.40 -14.35 7.02
N GLY A 413 -16.23 -14.79 7.97
CA GLY A 413 -15.77 -15.30 9.27
C GLY A 413 -14.93 -16.57 9.14
N SER A 414 -15.35 -17.52 8.29
CA SER A 414 -14.58 -18.76 8.05
C SER A 414 -13.24 -18.51 7.37
N LEU A 415 -13.20 -17.61 6.39
CA LEU A 415 -11.95 -17.22 5.72
C LEU A 415 -11.01 -16.49 6.68
N ARG A 416 -11.53 -15.58 7.50
CA ARG A 416 -10.74 -14.88 8.52
C ARG A 416 -10.13 -15.87 9.51
N LEU A 417 -10.93 -16.79 10.04
CA LEU A 417 -10.45 -17.83 10.96
C LEU A 417 -9.40 -18.72 10.30
N LEU A 418 -9.62 -19.11 9.04
CA LEU A 418 -8.66 -19.89 8.26
C LEU A 418 -7.32 -19.16 8.14
N PHE A 419 -7.33 -17.87 7.78
CA PHE A 419 -6.10 -17.11 7.62
C PHE A 419 -5.40 -16.81 8.96
N GLU A 420 -6.14 -16.47 10.02
CA GLU A 420 -5.55 -16.27 11.36
C GLU A 420 -4.90 -17.56 11.90
N THR A 421 -5.46 -18.73 11.60
CA THR A 421 -4.92 -20.02 12.07
C THR A 421 -3.80 -20.57 11.19
N ALA A 422 -3.94 -20.50 9.86
CA ALA A 422 -2.98 -21.06 8.91
C ALA A 422 -1.78 -20.16 8.63
N LEU A 423 -1.92 -18.83 8.79
CA LEU A 423 -0.89 -17.84 8.43
C LEU A 423 -0.33 -17.06 9.61
N ARG A 424 -0.37 -17.63 10.84
CA ARG A 424 0.08 -16.97 12.09
C ARG A 424 1.31 -16.09 11.84
N PRO A 425 1.15 -14.75 11.82
CA PRO A 425 2.26 -13.87 11.53
C PRO A 425 3.15 -13.79 12.77
N THR A 426 4.25 -14.54 12.81
CA THR A 426 5.29 -14.36 13.83
C THR A 426 6.33 -13.39 13.30
N PHE A 427 6.06 -12.09 13.42
CA PHE A 427 7.12 -11.10 13.29
C PHE A 427 7.97 -11.17 14.56
N ASP A 428 9.19 -11.68 14.44
CA ASP A 428 10.16 -11.69 15.52
C ASP A 428 11.05 -10.45 15.41
N GLY A 429 10.58 -9.37 16.04
CA GLY A 429 11.30 -8.12 16.15
C GLY A 429 12.68 -8.25 16.80
N ALA A 430 12.82 -9.16 17.76
CA ALA A 430 14.08 -9.44 18.41
C ALA A 430 15.05 -10.10 17.42
N ALA A 431 14.59 -11.03 16.57
CA ALA A 431 15.43 -11.60 15.51
C ALA A 431 15.91 -10.54 14.51
N VAL A 432 15.04 -9.59 14.12
CA VAL A 432 15.43 -8.47 13.22
C VAL A 432 16.52 -7.61 13.84
N VAL A 433 16.36 -7.21 15.10
CA VAL A 433 17.38 -6.40 15.81
C VAL A 433 18.66 -7.21 16.07
N SER A 434 18.56 -8.53 16.27
CA SER A 434 19.71 -9.43 16.43
C SER A 434 20.52 -9.62 15.14
N ALA A 435 19.86 -9.47 13.99
CA ALA A 435 20.50 -9.57 12.68
C ALA A 435 21.32 -8.33 12.30
N LEU A 436 21.12 -7.19 12.99
CA LEU A 436 21.94 -5.99 12.80
C LEU A 436 23.35 -6.22 13.33
N LYS A 437 24.31 -6.24 12.40
CA LYS A 437 25.74 -6.38 12.70
C LYS A 437 26.48 -5.11 12.26
N PRO A 438 27.56 -4.73 12.96
CA PRO A 438 28.44 -3.65 12.52
C PRO A 438 28.87 -3.82 11.06
N VAL A 439 28.92 -2.72 10.31
CA VAL A 439 29.26 -2.72 8.87
C VAL A 439 30.61 -2.08 8.55
N LEU A 440 31.16 -1.31 9.48
CA LEU A 440 32.46 -0.69 9.36
C LEU A 440 33.52 -1.35 10.28
N PRO A 441 34.82 -1.19 9.97
CA PRO A 441 35.90 -1.70 10.80
C PRO A 441 35.85 -1.16 12.24
N ARG A 442 36.29 -1.98 13.21
CA ARG A 442 36.33 -1.61 14.63
C ARG A 442 37.75 -1.34 15.11
N ALA A 443 37.97 -0.19 15.74
CA ALA A 443 39.19 0.12 16.49
C ALA A 443 39.41 -0.85 17.68
N PRO A 444 40.66 -1.11 18.09
CA PRO A 444 40.95 -1.83 19.33
C PRO A 444 40.34 -1.14 20.56
N LEU A 445 39.58 -1.89 21.35
CA LEU A 445 38.98 -1.42 22.60
C LEU A 445 39.96 -1.58 23.77
N THR A 446 39.85 -0.70 24.76
CA THR A 446 40.58 -0.79 26.03
C THR A 446 39.58 -1.00 27.17
N ASP A 447 39.87 -1.91 28.11
CA ASP A 447 39.00 -2.18 29.25
C ASP A 447 38.82 -0.91 30.12
N GLY A 448 37.57 -0.57 30.41
CA GLY A 448 37.18 0.72 31.01
C GLY A 448 37.45 0.89 32.52
N ALA A 449 38.12 -0.05 33.17
CA ALA A 449 38.39 0.02 34.61
C ALA A 449 39.70 0.80 34.90
N GLY A 450 39.57 2.04 35.41
CA GLY A 450 40.67 2.73 36.10
C GLY A 450 41.44 3.81 35.33
N VAL A 451 40.92 4.33 34.21
CA VAL A 451 41.59 5.45 33.51
C VAL A 451 41.33 6.77 34.23
N ALA A 452 42.41 7.43 34.67
CA ALA A 452 42.34 8.74 35.30
C ALA A 452 41.74 9.80 34.35
N ALA A 453 40.93 10.71 34.89
CA ALA A 453 40.41 11.85 34.14
C ALA A 453 41.55 12.68 33.56
N ARG A 454 41.33 13.26 32.37
CA ARG A 454 42.34 14.12 31.74
C ARG A 454 42.44 15.44 32.50
N PRO A 455 43.65 16.00 32.65
CA PRO A 455 43.82 17.35 33.17
C PRO A 455 43.01 18.37 32.36
N LEU A 456 42.21 19.19 33.02
CA LEU A 456 41.25 20.09 32.36
C LEU A 456 41.92 21.15 31.48
N ASP A 457 43.15 21.55 31.81
CA ASP A 457 43.91 22.62 31.13
C ASP A 457 44.61 22.17 29.83
N SER A 458 44.54 20.90 29.45
CA SER A 458 45.22 20.39 28.25
C SER A 458 44.34 20.48 26.99
N ASN A 459 44.93 20.78 25.84
CA ASN A 459 44.30 20.57 24.53
C ASN A 459 43.92 19.07 24.37
N VAL A 460 42.63 18.79 24.11
CA VAL A 460 42.07 17.44 24.01
C VAL A 460 42.77 16.63 22.91
N LEU A 461 42.95 17.19 21.72
CA LEU A 461 43.58 16.50 20.60
C LEU A 461 45.04 16.15 20.92
N ALA A 462 45.78 17.07 21.55
CA ALA A 462 47.15 16.82 21.98
C ALA A 462 47.20 15.71 23.04
N SER A 463 46.26 15.69 23.99
CA SER A 463 46.17 14.66 25.02
C SER A 463 45.83 13.28 24.43
N ILE A 464 44.90 13.21 23.49
CA ILE A 464 44.55 11.96 22.79
C ILE A 464 45.77 11.40 22.06
N LYS A 465 46.51 12.25 21.34
CA LYS A 465 47.74 11.84 20.63
C LYS A 465 48.84 11.39 21.59
N ALA A 466 49.03 12.10 22.70
CA ALA A 466 50.06 11.78 23.69
C ALA A 466 49.76 10.46 24.44
N THR A 467 48.49 10.20 24.75
CA THR A 467 48.06 8.98 25.46
C THR A 467 47.84 7.79 24.52
N GLY A 468 47.68 8.04 23.22
CA GLY A 468 47.33 7.04 22.22
C GLY A 468 45.93 6.44 22.44
N MET A 469 45.02 7.22 23.04
CA MET A 469 43.67 6.77 23.39
C MET A 469 42.65 7.92 23.38
N ILE A 470 41.44 7.65 22.89
CA ILE A 470 40.29 8.56 22.95
C ILE A 470 39.19 7.99 23.85
N ARG A 471 38.60 8.83 24.71
CA ARG A 471 37.43 8.49 25.54
C ARG A 471 36.16 9.04 24.94
N VAL A 472 35.30 8.13 24.51
CA VAL A 472 34.00 8.45 23.91
C VAL A 472 32.91 8.09 24.92
N CYS A 473 32.28 9.12 25.47
CA CYS A 473 31.06 8.97 26.27
C CYS A 473 29.90 8.62 25.34
N TYR A 474 29.15 7.55 25.62
CA TYR A 474 27.94 7.22 24.89
C TYR A 474 26.73 7.14 25.82
N LEU A 475 25.59 7.64 25.36
CA LEU A 475 24.34 7.51 26.09
C LEU A 475 23.75 6.11 25.93
N GLU A 476 23.66 5.36 27.03
CA GLU A 476 23.22 3.96 26.99
C GLU A 476 21.72 3.80 26.65
N GLY A 477 21.39 2.70 25.95
CA GLY A 477 20.00 2.28 25.73
C GLY A 477 19.23 3.19 24.75
N ARG A 478 19.91 3.77 23.77
CA ARG A 478 19.35 4.70 22.78
C ARG A 478 19.50 4.17 21.36
N PRO A 479 18.75 3.13 20.96
CA PRO A 479 18.71 2.76 19.56
C PRO A 479 18.09 3.90 18.72
N PRO A 480 18.51 4.06 17.44
CA PRO A 480 19.51 3.27 16.72
C PRO A 480 20.99 3.72 16.94
N TYR A 481 21.25 4.63 17.88
CA TYR A 481 22.56 5.30 18.06
C TYR A 481 23.56 4.48 18.89
N ALA A 482 23.18 4.07 20.09
CA ALA A 482 24.04 3.32 21.01
C ALA A 482 23.18 2.41 21.90
N PHE A 483 23.28 1.11 21.69
CA PHE A 483 22.50 0.11 22.42
C PHE A 483 23.19 -1.24 22.43
N VAL A 484 22.77 -2.11 23.34
CA VAL A 484 23.24 -3.49 23.40
C VAL A 484 22.27 -4.35 22.61
N ASN A 485 22.75 -5.05 21.59
CA ASN A 485 21.94 -5.99 20.81
C ASN A 485 21.68 -7.30 21.58
N SER A 486 20.87 -8.20 21.02
CA SER A 486 20.56 -9.50 21.64
C SER A 486 21.78 -10.41 21.80
N ASN A 487 22.86 -10.19 21.02
CA ASN A 487 24.14 -10.89 21.16
C ASN A 487 25.00 -10.33 22.30
N ARG A 488 24.48 -9.38 23.08
CA ARG A 488 25.19 -8.65 24.16
C ARG A 488 26.35 -7.80 23.67
N GLU A 489 26.32 -7.36 22.42
CA GLU A 489 27.32 -6.47 21.84
C GLU A 489 26.82 -5.02 21.85
N LEU A 490 27.69 -4.09 22.23
CA LEU A 490 27.43 -2.65 22.08
C LEU A 490 27.55 -2.28 20.59
N VAL A 491 26.45 -1.79 20.02
CA VAL A 491 26.29 -1.46 18.60
C VAL A 491 25.48 -0.19 18.41
N GLY A 492 25.40 0.27 17.16
CA GLY A 492 24.63 1.44 16.75
C GLY A 492 25.48 2.45 15.97
N LEU A 493 24.80 3.41 15.36
CA LEU A 493 25.40 4.42 14.48
C LEU A 493 26.56 5.15 15.16
N ASP A 494 26.35 5.65 16.38
CA ASP A 494 27.33 6.48 17.09
C ASP A 494 28.48 5.63 17.66
N ILE A 495 28.25 4.33 17.90
CA ILE A 495 29.30 3.40 18.32
C ILE A 495 30.25 3.12 17.16
N GLU A 496 29.73 2.90 15.95
CA GLU A 496 30.58 2.71 14.77
C GLU A 496 31.32 3.98 14.37
N MET A 497 30.68 5.15 14.48
CA MET A 497 31.35 6.44 14.29
C MET A 497 32.49 6.64 15.31
N ALA A 498 32.32 6.22 16.55
CA ALA A 498 33.39 6.26 17.56
C ALA A 498 34.59 5.38 17.18
N HIS A 499 34.34 4.20 16.60
CA HIS A 499 35.40 3.35 16.06
C HIS A 499 36.12 4.00 14.87
N GLN A 500 35.38 4.61 13.93
CA GLN A 500 35.98 5.32 12.78
C GLN A 500 36.86 6.48 13.24
N LEU A 501 36.39 7.29 14.21
CA LEU A 501 37.15 8.39 14.77
C LEU A 501 38.48 7.91 15.39
N ALA A 502 38.47 6.81 16.13
CA ALA A 502 39.66 6.23 16.72
C ALA A 502 40.64 5.66 15.67
N ILE A 503 40.12 5.04 14.60
CA ILE A 503 40.92 4.53 13.48
C ILE A 503 41.64 5.68 12.76
N ASP A 504 40.92 6.75 12.42
CA ASP A 504 41.49 7.90 11.71
C ASP A 504 42.51 8.68 12.55
N LEU A 505 42.29 8.70 13.87
CA LEU A 505 43.26 9.22 14.84
C LEU A 505 44.44 8.28 15.10
N GLN A 506 44.37 7.02 14.65
CA GLN A 506 45.33 5.96 14.93
C GLN A 506 45.56 5.71 16.43
N VAL A 507 44.47 5.74 17.21
CA VAL A 507 44.48 5.56 18.67
C VAL A 507 43.57 4.42 19.10
N ARG A 508 43.71 3.99 20.37
CA ARG A 508 42.78 3.04 20.99
C ARG A 508 41.48 3.75 21.39
N LEU A 509 40.38 3.01 21.35
CA LEU A 509 39.06 3.51 21.76
C LEU A 509 38.72 3.05 23.18
N GLN A 510 38.28 3.99 24.01
CA GLN A 510 37.62 3.70 25.28
C GLN A 510 36.17 4.21 25.22
N LEU A 511 35.21 3.28 25.32
CA LEU A 511 33.79 3.60 25.40
C LEU A 511 33.40 3.77 26.87
N VAL A 512 32.85 4.94 27.21
CA VAL A 512 32.46 5.29 28.58
C VAL A 512 30.94 5.40 28.64
N PRO A 513 30.24 4.51 29.37
CA PRO A 513 28.80 4.62 29.51
C PRO A 513 28.44 5.89 30.30
N THR A 514 27.46 6.65 29.81
CA THR A 514 26.95 7.84 30.50
C THR A 514 25.44 7.99 30.33
N SER A 515 24.85 8.94 31.06
CA SER A 515 23.42 9.26 31.02
C SER A 515 23.20 10.66 30.46
N ILE A 516 21.94 10.94 30.08
CA ILE A 516 21.57 12.26 29.54
C ILE A 516 21.75 13.39 30.57
N ASP A 517 21.77 13.05 31.86
CA ASP A 517 21.92 13.98 32.97
C ASP A 517 23.40 14.18 33.37
N ASP A 518 24.29 13.22 33.07
CA ASP A 518 25.70 13.28 33.48
C ASP A 518 26.68 13.58 32.33
N PHE A 519 26.32 13.42 31.05
CA PHE A 519 27.29 13.54 29.96
C PHE A 519 27.99 14.91 29.90
N THR A 520 27.29 16.00 30.21
CA THR A 520 27.87 17.36 30.25
C THR A 520 28.91 17.48 31.36
N ASN A 521 28.62 16.91 32.53
CA ASN A 521 29.53 16.87 33.67
C ASN A 521 30.73 15.95 33.38
N ALA A 522 30.52 14.81 32.71
CA ALA A 522 31.60 13.92 32.29
C ALA A 522 32.59 14.61 31.33
N LEU A 523 32.08 15.42 30.39
CA LEU A 523 32.91 16.25 29.50
C LEU A 523 33.65 17.36 30.28
N ALA A 524 32.93 18.06 31.17
CA ALA A 524 33.50 19.14 31.98
C ALA A 524 34.59 18.67 32.96
N GLN A 525 34.49 17.43 33.44
CA GLN A 525 35.47 16.80 34.34
C GLN A 525 36.61 16.08 33.60
N GLY A 526 36.65 16.13 32.26
CA GLY A 526 37.68 15.43 31.48
C GLY A 526 37.60 13.90 31.61
N ARG A 527 36.45 13.36 32.04
CA ARG A 527 36.16 11.92 32.00
C ARG A 527 35.94 11.44 30.56
N CYS A 528 35.50 12.35 29.69
CA CYS A 528 35.28 12.09 28.27
C CYS A 528 35.86 13.20 27.39
N ASP A 529 36.28 12.82 26.17
CA ASP A 529 36.79 13.73 25.16
C ASP A 529 35.68 14.14 24.17
N ILE A 530 34.68 13.28 23.98
CA ILE A 530 33.53 13.49 23.11
C ILE A 530 32.32 12.74 23.66
N GLY A 531 31.13 13.34 23.55
CA GLY A 531 29.85 12.75 23.94
C GLY A 531 28.98 12.43 22.72
N THR A 532 28.48 11.20 22.66
CA THR A 532 27.68 10.63 21.58
C THR A 532 26.42 9.94 22.13
N GLY A 533 25.58 9.40 21.26
CA GLY A 533 24.35 8.67 21.57
C GLY A 533 23.08 9.41 21.12
N GLY A 534 23.12 10.08 19.97
CA GLY A 534 21.99 10.83 19.44
C GLY A 534 21.64 12.06 20.28
N ILE A 535 22.64 12.92 20.54
CA ILE A 535 22.47 14.12 21.35
C ILE A 535 21.86 15.24 20.51
N VAL A 536 20.64 15.64 20.87
CA VAL A 536 19.98 16.80 20.28
C VAL A 536 20.67 18.09 20.74
N ALA A 537 21.14 18.88 19.78
CA ALA A 537 21.71 20.20 20.05
C ALA A 537 20.60 21.21 20.36
N THR A 538 20.64 21.77 21.55
CA THR A 538 19.66 22.77 22.03
C THR A 538 20.40 23.97 22.61
N PRO A 539 19.80 25.18 22.60
CA PRO A 539 20.44 26.37 23.17
C PRO A 539 20.88 26.19 24.63
N GLY A 540 20.07 25.51 25.45
CA GLY A 540 20.41 25.27 26.86
C GLY A 540 21.57 24.29 27.09
N ARG A 541 21.83 23.37 26.15
CA ARG A 541 23.02 22.51 26.21
C ARG A 541 24.24 23.23 25.65
N ALA A 542 24.05 24.03 24.59
CA ALA A 542 25.12 24.79 23.96
C ALA A 542 25.74 25.85 24.88
N SER A 543 25.08 26.21 25.99
CA SER A 543 25.64 27.11 27.00
C SER A 543 26.63 26.44 27.96
N VAL A 544 26.74 25.10 27.97
CA VAL A 544 27.60 24.33 28.89
C VAL A 544 28.52 23.32 28.19
N VAL A 545 28.25 23.01 26.92
CA VAL A 545 29.12 22.18 26.05
C VAL A 545 29.20 22.81 24.66
N ALA A 546 30.28 22.53 23.94
CA ALA A 546 30.36 22.82 22.52
C ALA A 546 29.67 21.71 21.72
N PHE A 547 29.15 22.02 20.54
CA PHE A 547 28.59 21.02 19.61
C PHE A 547 29.39 20.98 18.32
N SER A 548 29.53 19.79 17.75
CA SER A 548 30.00 19.62 16.37
C SER A 548 28.99 20.20 15.36
N THR A 549 29.38 20.25 14.09
CA THR A 549 28.38 20.29 13.00
C THR A 549 27.41 19.11 13.14
N PRO A 550 26.10 19.30 12.87
CA PRO A 550 25.14 18.21 12.93
C PRO A 550 25.45 17.16 11.86
N TYR A 551 25.40 15.88 12.24
CA TYR A 551 25.56 14.76 11.30
C TYR A 551 24.22 14.16 10.85
N MET A 552 23.12 14.55 11.51
CA MET A 552 21.77 14.08 11.20
C MET A 552 20.73 15.09 11.70
N GLN A 553 19.52 15.05 11.12
CA GLN A 553 18.33 15.66 11.69
C GLN A 553 17.34 14.59 12.11
N GLU A 554 16.72 14.76 13.27
CA GLU A 554 15.61 13.94 13.75
C GLU A 554 14.29 14.67 13.58
N SER A 555 13.21 13.92 13.34
CA SER A 555 11.85 14.47 13.26
C SER A 555 11.04 14.11 14.51
N LEU A 556 10.42 15.08 15.18
CA LEU A 556 9.56 14.80 16.32
C LEU A 556 8.30 14.01 15.89
N ALA A 557 8.02 12.93 16.58
CA ALA A 557 6.92 12.02 16.33
C ALA A 557 6.20 11.61 17.62
N PHE A 558 4.97 11.14 17.47
CA PHE A 558 4.24 10.40 18.48
C PHE A 558 4.39 8.90 18.25
N VAL A 559 4.73 8.16 19.29
CA VAL A 559 4.57 6.72 19.36
C VAL A 559 3.26 6.44 20.09
N VAL A 560 2.34 5.75 19.42
CA VAL A 560 0.98 5.49 19.89
C VAL A 560 0.60 4.04 19.61
N PRO A 561 -0.32 3.43 20.37
CA PRO A 561 -0.95 2.18 19.97
C PRO A 561 -1.49 2.26 18.54
N ASP A 562 -1.38 1.19 17.75
CA ASP A 562 -1.72 1.21 16.31
C ASP A 562 -3.13 1.74 16.00
N HIS A 563 -4.10 1.42 16.86
CA HIS A 563 -5.49 1.86 16.69
C HIS A 563 -5.67 3.38 16.88
N LEU A 564 -4.72 4.08 17.52
CA LEU A 564 -4.73 5.53 17.70
C LEU A 564 -3.93 6.29 16.63
N ARG A 565 -3.28 5.60 15.69
CA ARG A 565 -2.41 6.20 14.67
C ARG A 565 -3.07 7.37 13.93
N GLY A 566 -4.32 7.18 13.50
CA GLY A 566 -5.08 8.19 12.74
C GLY A 566 -5.48 9.43 13.55
N ASP A 567 -5.43 9.37 14.87
CA ASP A 567 -5.79 10.48 15.77
C ASP A 567 -4.60 11.44 16.02
N TYR A 568 -3.38 11.02 15.65
CA TYR A 568 -2.13 11.77 15.89
C TYR A 568 -1.46 12.24 14.59
N ASP A 569 -2.12 12.10 13.44
CA ASP A 569 -1.58 12.45 12.11
C ASP A 569 -1.45 13.97 11.87
N THR A 570 -2.20 14.77 12.62
CA THR A 570 -2.24 16.23 12.50
C THR A 570 -2.33 16.88 13.88
N TRP A 571 -1.73 18.06 14.03
CA TRP A 571 -1.76 18.80 15.30
C TRP A 571 -3.19 19.16 15.74
N ASP A 572 -4.10 19.41 14.80
CA ASP A 572 -5.50 19.71 15.08
C ASP A 572 -6.24 18.53 15.72
N LYS A 573 -6.04 17.32 15.21
CA LYS A 573 -6.65 16.12 15.81
C LYS A 573 -6.11 15.85 17.21
N VAL A 574 -4.80 16.02 17.43
CA VAL A 574 -4.21 15.87 18.76
C VAL A 574 -4.81 16.88 19.74
N ARG A 575 -4.98 18.15 19.33
CA ARG A 575 -5.66 19.18 20.15
C ARG A 575 -7.10 18.82 20.46
N ALA A 576 -7.83 18.26 19.50
CA ALA A 576 -9.25 17.93 19.65
C ALA A 576 -9.53 16.86 20.71
N ARG A 577 -8.54 16.03 21.07
CA ARG A 577 -8.72 14.92 22.02
C ARG A 577 -8.96 15.35 23.47
N LYS A 578 -8.56 16.58 23.86
CA LYS A 578 -8.67 17.17 25.23
C LYS A 578 -8.08 16.31 26.35
N SER A 579 -7.23 16.89 27.21
CA SER A 579 -6.65 16.21 28.38
C SER A 579 -5.84 14.93 28.09
N VAL A 580 -5.19 14.85 26.92
CA VAL A 580 -4.31 13.73 26.56
C VAL A 580 -3.07 13.69 27.46
N ARG A 581 -2.73 12.51 27.96
CA ARG A 581 -1.52 12.30 28.77
C ARG A 581 -0.36 11.89 27.89
N ILE A 582 0.57 12.80 27.65
CA ILE A 582 1.68 12.63 26.70
C ILE A 582 2.99 12.49 27.48
N GLY A 583 3.64 11.34 27.33
CA GLY A 583 5.01 11.14 27.80
C GLY A 583 5.98 11.87 26.88
N PHE A 584 7.02 12.52 27.39
CA PHE A 584 8.04 13.16 26.57
C PHE A 584 9.45 13.04 27.19
N PRO A 585 10.53 13.12 26.38
CA PRO A 585 11.90 13.16 26.91
C PRO A 585 12.07 14.47 27.68
N ASP A 586 12.60 14.43 28.91
CA ASP A 586 12.69 15.62 29.78
C ASP A 586 13.76 16.63 29.32
N VAL A 587 13.54 17.21 28.15
CA VAL A 587 14.36 18.24 27.52
C VAL A 587 13.51 19.51 27.46
N PRO A 588 13.92 20.61 28.09
CA PRO A 588 13.14 21.85 28.15
C PRO A 588 12.71 22.41 26.78
N TYR A 589 13.49 22.12 25.73
CA TYR A 589 13.11 22.48 24.36
C TYR A 589 11.82 21.77 23.92
N PHE A 590 11.72 20.44 24.07
CA PHE A 590 10.54 19.68 23.68
C PHE A 590 9.33 20.03 24.52
N ARG A 591 9.51 20.24 25.83
CA ARG A 591 8.44 20.71 26.72
C ARG A 591 7.78 21.98 26.18
N ARG A 592 8.58 23.01 25.87
CA ARG A 592 8.06 24.28 25.33
C ARG A 592 7.36 24.12 23.99
N GLN A 593 7.92 23.30 23.08
CA GLN A 593 7.29 23.06 21.77
C GLN A 593 5.93 22.36 21.90
N LEU A 594 5.81 21.44 22.86
CA LEU A 594 4.56 20.72 23.17
C LEU A 594 3.55 21.63 23.87
N GLU A 595 3.94 22.39 24.90
CA GLU A 595 3.07 23.34 25.61
C GLU A 595 2.46 24.39 24.66
N GLN A 596 3.26 24.89 23.71
CA GLN A 596 2.79 25.87 22.73
C GLN A 596 1.76 25.30 21.75
N ARG A 597 1.89 24.02 21.36
CA ARG A 597 1.02 23.39 20.36
C ARG A 597 -0.18 22.66 20.96
N LEU A 598 -0.02 22.17 22.17
CA LEU A 598 -0.94 21.30 22.91
C LEU A 598 -1.12 21.82 24.35
N PRO A 599 -1.67 23.04 24.53
CA PRO A 599 -1.77 23.67 25.85
C PRO A 599 -2.66 22.91 26.84
N GLU A 600 -3.59 22.09 26.35
CA GLU A 600 -4.50 21.28 27.17
C GLU A 600 -3.97 19.85 27.46
N ALA A 601 -2.79 19.49 26.94
CA ALA A 601 -2.21 18.16 27.17
C ALA A 601 -1.53 18.08 28.54
N THR A 602 -1.70 16.94 29.21
CA THR A 602 -0.94 16.63 30.43
C THR A 602 0.41 16.05 30.02
N LEU A 603 1.46 16.86 30.08
CA LEU A 603 2.82 16.44 29.74
C LEU A 603 3.49 15.76 30.93
N VAL A 604 3.96 14.53 30.73
CA VAL A 604 4.66 13.75 31.77
C VAL A 604 6.11 13.49 31.34
N PRO A 605 7.12 13.97 32.10
CA PRO A 605 8.51 13.71 31.76
C PRO A 605 8.84 12.23 31.94
N VAL A 606 9.59 11.66 30.99
CA VAL A 606 10.04 10.26 31.02
C VAL A 606 11.57 10.21 31.01
N PRO A 607 12.22 9.85 32.14
CA PRO A 607 13.68 9.79 32.25
C PRO A 607 14.33 8.61 31.51
N MET A 608 13.75 7.41 31.60
CA MET A 608 14.22 6.19 30.94
C MET A 608 13.14 5.60 30.05
N MET A 609 13.28 5.79 28.74
CA MET A 609 12.21 5.52 27.78
C MET A 609 12.07 4.03 27.40
N ASN A 610 13.16 3.26 27.52
CA ASN A 610 13.17 1.80 27.32
C ASN A 610 12.38 1.04 28.41
N ALA A 611 12.28 1.61 29.61
CA ALA A 611 11.50 1.05 30.72
C ALA A 611 9.97 1.20 30.54
N ILE A 612 9.50 2.01 29.57
CA ILE A 612 8.06 2.16 29.31
C ILE A 612 7.47 0.87 28.70
N PHE A 613 8.27 0.16 27.92
CA PHE A 613 7.81 -0.99 27.15
C PHE A 613 8.05 -2.35 27.83
N THR A 614 8.66 -2.35 29.03
CA THR A 614 8.98 -3.57 29.79
C THR A 614 8.23 -3.58 31.14
N ASP A 615 7.24 -4.47 31.22
CA ASP A 615 6.55 -4.98 32.42
C ASP A 615 5.70 -4.05 33.33
N ARG A 616 5.77 -2.71 33.26
CA ARG A 616 4.91 -1.82 34.08
C ARG A 616 3.71 -1.17 33.36
N GLY A 617 3.52 -1.48 32.09
CA GLY A 617 2.37 -1.03 31.30
C GLY A 617 2.51 0.38 30.73
N TRP A 618 1.96 0.55 29.53
CA TRP A 618 1.82 1.80 28.80
C TRP A 618 0.93 2.80 29.58
N ALA A 619 1.54 3.73 30.31
CA ALA A 619 0.85 4.65 31.20
C ALA A 619 0.42 6.00 30.54
N PHE A 620 0.67 6.14 29.24
CA PHE A 620 0.44 7.34 28.45
C PHE A 620 -0.52 7.05 27.30
N GLU A 621 -1.14 8.05 26.69
CA GLU A 621 -1.85 7.84 25.41
C GLU A 621 -0.88 7.89 24.23
N ALA A 622 0.14 8.74 24.34
CA ALA A 622 1.20 8.91 23.37
C ALA A 622 2.54 9.17 24.06
N LEU A 623 3.61 8.75 23.40
CA LEU A 623 4.98 9.03 23.78
C LEU A 623 5.64 9.87 22.68
N VAL A 624 6.25 11.00 23.04
CA VAL A 624 7.02 11.81 22.11
C VAL A 624 8.43 11.24 21.98
N LEU A 625 8.83 10.95 20.75
CA LEU A 625 10.15 10.48 20.37
C LEU A 625 10.56 11.14 19.05
N SER A 626 11.81 10.91 18.61
CA SER A 626 12.10 11.10 17.19
C SER A 626 11.47 9.97 16.37
N ALA A 627 11.10 10.25 15.14
CA ALA A 627 10.49 9.29 14.22
C ALA A 627 11.43 8.11 13.97
N GLU A 628 12.73 8.41 13.88
CA GLU A 628 13.84 7.48 13.71
C GLU A 628 13.91 6.50 14.89
N ARG A 629 13.90 7.01 16.12
CA ARG A 629 13.92 6.17 17.34
C ARG A 629 12.62 5.42 17.55
N GLY A 630 11.48 6.09 17.32
CA GLY A 630 10.16 5.48 17.42
C GLY A 630 10.02 4.30 16.47
N ALA A 631 10.50 4.45 15.23
CA ALA A 631 10.40 3.41 14.21
C ALA A 631 11.26 2.20 14.58
N PHE A 632 12.49 2.44 15.04
CA PHE A 632 13.33 1.36 15.56
C PHE A 632 12.66 0.63 16.73
N LEU A 633 12.07 1.36 17.68
CA LEU A 633 11.38 0.74 18.81
C LEU A 633 10.13 -0.05 18.37
N SER A 634 9.44 0.37 17.30
CA SER A 634 8.32 -0.40 16.74
C SER A 634 8.75 -1.81 16.26
N LEU A 635 10.03 -2.01 15.90
CA LEU A 635 10.58 -3.35 15.62
C LEU A 635 10.51 -4.24 16.85
N LEU A 636 10.89 -3.73 18.02
CA LEU A 636 10.86 -4.48 19.27
C LEU A 636 9.44 -4.58 19.86
N TYR A 637 8.58 -3.60 19.55
CA TYR A 637 7.23 -3.47 20.09
C TYR A 637 6.21 -3.21 18.95
N PRO A 638 5.87 -4.23 18.16
CA PRO A 638 5.11 -4.08 16.91
C PRO A 638 3.61 -3.77 17.06
N GLY A 639 3.12 -3.53 18.29
CA GLY A 639 1.76 -3.03 18.55
C GLY A 639 1.65 -1.49 18.65
N TYR A 640 2.76 -0.80 18.35
CA TYR A 640 2.86 0.65 18.38
C TYR A 640 3.26 1.20 17.02
N SER A 641 2.58 2.27 16.63
CA SER A 641 2.83 3.04 15.42
C SER A 641 3.54 4.34 15.74
N VAL A 642 4.36 4.77 14.78
CA VAL A 642 5.03 6.08 14.79
C VAL A 642 4.28 7.02 13.87
N VAL A 643 3.97 8.20 14.36
CA VAL A 643 3.19 9.19 13.63
C VAL A 643 3.87 10.55 13.72
N VAL A 644 4.21 11.11 12.58
CA VAL A 644 4.74 12.48 12.49
C VAL A 644 3.56 13.41 12.18
N PRO A 645 3.20 14.33 13.09
CA PRO A 645 2.07 15.22 12.88
C PRO A 645 2.37 16.25 11.77
N THR A 646 1.45 16.41 10.83
CA THR A 646 1.54 17.39 9.72
C THR A 646 0.35 18.37 9.73
N PRO A 647 0.46 19.58 9.14
CA PRO A 647 1.68 20.25 8.69
C PRO A 647 2.54 20.74 9.88
N GLY A 648 3.77 21.19 9.61
CA GLY A 648 4.65 21.76 10.63
C GLY A 648 5.44 20.70 11.41
N VAL A 649 6.11 19.80 10.68
CA VAL A 649 7.07 18.84 11.22
C VAL A 649 8.16 19.59 11.98
N ILE A 650 8.42 19.16 13.23
CA ILE A 650 9.49 19.73 14.05
C ILE A 650 10.73 18.87 13.82
N THR A 651 11.77 19.44 13.23
CA THR A 651 13.08 18.77 13.12
C THR A 651 14.07 19.36 14.11
N VAL A 652 14.99 18.53 14.59
CA VAL A 652 16.05 18.94 15.51
C VAL A 652 17.41 18.39 15.06
N PRO A 653 18.49 19.19 15.16
CA PRO A 653 19.82 18.74 14.80
C PRO A 653 20.41 17.79 15.86
N VAL A 654 20.99 16.69 15.40
CA VAL A 654 21.78 15.76 16.20
C VAL A 654 23.26 16.00 15.94
N ALA A 655 24.02 16.22 17.01
CA ALA A 655 25.44 16.57 16.95
C ALA A 655 26.22 15.94 18.12
N TYR A 656 27.54 15.83 17.98
CA TYR A 656 28.38 15.38 19.08
C TYR A 656 28.65 16.50 20.07
N ALA A 657 28.61 16.16 21.36
CA ALA A 657 28.91 17.08 22.45
C ALA A 657 30.41 17.07 22.75
N LEU A 658 31.01 18.25 22.87
CA LEU A 658 32.44 18.45 23.03
C LEU A 658 32.70 19.35 24.26
N PRO A 659 33.90 19.29 24.87
CA PRO A 659 34.30 20.21 25.92
C PRO A 659 34.13 21.68 25.47
N GLN A 660 33.56 22.53 26.33
CA GLN A 660 33.13 23.89 25.96
C GLN A 660 34.26 24.81 25.49
N HIS A 661 35.48 24.60 25.97
CA HIS A 661 36.62 25.51 25.77
C HIS A 661 37.76 24.89 24.94
N ASP A 662 37.43 24.03 23.96
CA ASP A 662 38.44 23.43 23.07
C ASP A 662 38.03 23.55 21.59
N ASP A 663 38.24 24.76 21.03
CA ASP A 663 37.94 25.06 19.62
C ASP A 663 38.79 24.25 18.64
N ALA A 664 40.01 23.87 19.04
CA ALA A 664 40.89 23.05 18.20
C ALA A 664 40.32 21.65 18.02
N TRP A 665 39.83 21.03 19.11
CA TRP A 665 39.16 19.75 19.07
C TRP A 665 37.85 19.82 18.30
N LYS A 666 37.05 20.88 18.53
CA LYS A 666 35.83 21.12 17.75
C LYS A 666 36.11 21.21 16.24
N SER A 667 37.09 22.03 15.84
CA SER A 667 37.47 22.19 14.44
C SER A 667 37.93 20.88 13.81
N PHE A 668 38.66 20.06 14.56
CA PHE A 668 39.05 18.71 14.12
C PHE A 668 37.83 17.81 13.89
N VAL A 669 36.91 17.73 14.87
CA VAL A 669 35.70 16.89 14.76
C VAL A 669 34.79 17.36 13.64
N ASP A 670 34.61 18.67 13.47
CA ASP A 670 33.82 19.24 12.37
C ASP A 670 34.41 18.88 11.00
N THR A 671 35.73 18.99 10.87
CA THR A 671 36.46 18.62 9.64
C THR A 671 36.32 17.12 9.36
N TRP A 672 36.46 16.30 10.40
CA TRP A 672 36.32 14.84 10.31
C TRP A 672 34.90 14.44 9.89
N LEU A 673 33.87 15.03 10.48
CA LEU A 673 32.47 14.82 10.09
C LEU A 673 32.23 15.22 8.63
N ALA A 674 32.75 16.36 8.19
CA ALA A 674 32.60 16.82 6.81
C ALA A 674 33.28 15.89 5.79
N LEU A 675 34.36 15.18 6.18
CA LEU A 675 34.98 14.16 5.34
C LEU A 675 34.11 12.90 5.27
N HIS A 676 33.65 12.39 6.41
CA HIS A 676 32.81 11.19 6.51
C HIS A 676 31.39 11.36 5.94
N GLU A 677 30.94 12.60 5.81
CA GLU A 677 29.73 12.92 5.03
C GLU A 677 29.98 12.75 3.53
N ARG A 678 31.16 13.17 3.04
CA ARG A 678 31.50 13.17 1.61
C ARG A 678 31.97 11.83 1.08
N ASP A 679 32.63 11.02 1.90
CA ASP A 679 33.03 9.66 1.53
C ASP A 679 31.87 8.64 1.67
N GLY A 680 30.76 9.06 2.28
CA GLY A 680 29.54 8.28 2.41
C GLY A 680 29.49 7.35 3.64
N ALA A 681 30.45 7.41 4.55
CA ALA A 681 30.43 6.61 5.78
C ALA A 681 29.19 6.92 6.64
N ILE A 682 28.86 8.21 6.85
CA ILE A 682 27.67 8.61 7.61
C ILE A 682 26.40 8.09 6.93
N THR A 683 26.29 8.28 5.61
CA THR A 683 25.16 7.77 4.81
C THR A 683 25.01 6.26 4.94
N THR A 684 26.12 5.51 4.87
CA THR A 684 26.12 4.05 5.02
C THR A 684 25.59 3.61 6.39
N LEU A 685 26.04 4.27 7.46
CA LEU A 685 25.59 3.96 8.81
C LEU A 685 24.14 4.38 9.05
N VAL A 686 23.70 5.53 8.55
CA VAL A 686 22.29 5.96 8.61
C VAL A 686 21.40 4.98 7.84
N ASP A 687 21.80 4.58 6.64
CA ASP A 687 21.11 3.58 5.83
C ASP A 687 21.00 2.23 6.55
N HIS A 688 22.06 1.79 7.21
CA HIS A 688 22.06 0.55 7.98
C HIS A 688 21.18 0.64 9.25
N TRP A 689 21.43 1.62 10.12
CA TRP A 689 20.90 1.64 11.48
C TRP A 689 19.52 2.32 11.60
N VAL A 690 19.23 3.32 10.76
CA VAL A 690 18.00 4.11 10.84
C VAL A 690 16.98 3.62 9.81
N PHE A 691 17.42 3.46 8.56
CA PHE A 691 16.54 3.01 7.47
C PHE A 691 16.48 1.49 7.32
N GLY A 692 17.36 0.74 8.01
CA GLY A 692 17.40 -0.71 7.93
C GLY A 692 17.71 -1.24 6.53
N LYS A 693 18.33 -0.45 5.64
CA LYS A 693 18.62 -0.83 4.24
C LYS A 693 19.65 -1.95 4.11
N SER A 694 20.33 -2.30 5.20
CA SER A 694 21.22 -3.45 5.31
C SER A 694 20.49 -4.74 5.70
N LEU A 695 19.36 -4.61 6.40
CA LEU A 695 18.45 -5.69 6.79
C LEU A 695 17.33 -5.92 5.80
N ALA A 696 16.87 -4.86 5.12
CA ALA A 696 16.38 -4.98 3.76
C ALA A 696 17.57 -5.60 3.07
N PRO A 697 17.54 -6.92 2.90
CA PRO A 697 18.78 -7.54 2.60
C PRO A 697 19.17 -6.92 1.24
N ALA A 698 20.46 -6.70 1.02
CA ALA A 698 20.95 -7.07 -0.29
C ALA A 698 20.71 -8.59 -0.39
N THR A 699 19.45 -9.03 -0.37
CA THR A 699 19.07 -10.42 -0.54
C THR A 699 19.37 -10.53 -1.99
N ARG A 700 20.55 -11.10 -2.23
CA ARG A 700 20.64 -12.12 -3.24
C ARG A 700 19.37 -12.93 -3.14
N ARG A 701 18.56 -12.80 -4.17
CA ARG A 701 17.24 -13.42 -4.24
C ARG A 701 17.40 -14.90 -3.97
N TRP A 702 16.59 -15.41 -3.04
CA TRP A 702 16.56 -16.84 -2.75
C TRP A 702 16.26 -17.60 -4.04
N SER A 703 17.03 -18.65 -4.32
CA SER A 703 16.91 -19.43 -5.54
C SER A 703 17.29 -20.88 -5.31
N VAL A 704 16.58 -21.81 -5.96
CA VAL A 704 16.89 -23.24 -5.85
C VAL A 704 18.34 -23.54 -6.26
N VAL A 705 18.83 -22.90 -7.33
CA VAL A 705 20.18 -23.17 -7.86
C VAL A 705 21.27 -22.77 -6.86
N ARG A 706 21.08 -21.70 -6.09
CA ARG A 706 22.06 -21.21 -5.10
C ARG A 706 21.82 -21.78 -3.70
N ASP A 707 20.61 -21.71 -3.19
CA ASP A 707 20.28 -21.97 -1.78
C ASP A 707 19.95 -23.45 -1.49
N VAL A 708 19.60 -24.23 -2.51
CA VAL A 708 19.33 -25.68 -2.37
C VAL A 708 20.41 -26.52 -3.04
N LEU A 709 20.80 -26.16 -4.27
CA LEU A 709 21.75 -26.93 -5.07
C LEU A 709 23.21 -26.45 -4.94
N HIS A 710 23.43 -25.22 -4.45
CA HIS A 710 24.76 -24.60 -4.32
C HIS A 710 25.60 -24.59 -5.61
N TRP A 711 24.96 -24.40 -6.77
CA TRP A 711 25.62 -24.40 -8.10
C TRP A 711 26.15 -23.02 -8.52
N VAL A 712 25.74 -21.94 -7.86
CA VAL A 712 26.24 -20.58 -8.11
C VAL A 712 26.40 -19.87 -6.77
N ASP A 713 27.47 -19.08 -6.63
CA ASP A 713 27.82 -18.38 -5.38
C ASP A 713 26.96 -17.14 -5.09
#